data_AF-A0A7X7FME8-F1
#
_entry.id   AF-A0A7X7FME8-F1
#
_cell.length_a   1.000
_cell.length_b   1.000
_cell.length_c   1.000
_cell.angle_alpha   90.00
_cell.angle_beta   90.00
_cell.angle_gamma   90.00
#
_symmetry.space_group_name_H-M   'P 1'
#
loop_
_entity.id
_entity.type
_entity.pdbx_description
1 polymer ?
#
loop_
_entity_poly.entity_id
_entity_poly.type
_entity_poly.pdbx_seq_one_letter_code
_entity_poly.pdbx_strand_id
1 'polypeptide(L)'
;RRDDAFFAVLTCQSCGQHFFEKWYQELEFSRGARNQLKDFNHGNAAQNDDGTENAVWSTSPAETGSRLVLTNRLLEEAETGPSARSAKWPRAWFCRQCGAMHRNASSRCLADGCGHRESLLPMMAFGPGLSACPSCGSTSFRIGGREIEPARKVRAVTVADVHILAQAMINAAPEGHKKLICFADSRQDAAFQAGWMQDHARRIRLRHMMHQVIAESGQSLPLDAITDRLMELFRRDQSLIDALLPELTGEEAAATFGHNRWVPVHKALRYMVLREFTTGVRRKDCLESMGLAQVTYVGLDTQRKSVQDFAQTLGISPEEAIEGVSLILDTWRRNRLLYVMGDPVYSRYHAKDDPYLQTGLLPLRDFRPEGVLFNADASNNYARGLITARGASAVQALLKKWAADPEHLDVTAAATILWELLTKETKILTKVTLRSQLEKPLAGDVWQVNSEKLVVERSQSLHRCTTCQRIVARPAPKNACTRYNCHGTTVVEEPDQEDYDVWLMGRPFVMVSAEEHTAQVPGEVRNRVENDFKSANGRTNCLVATPTLELGVNIGALDMALMRNVPPRAANYWQRSGRAGREERMAVVVTYCRRSAHDRYFFDNPLNLLGGTIEAPTFNLRNPLMVAKHVRSAILSELLLRSGSPGESGDKVRTVVKELFPIFIRTYLLDEENHYRQTPTDTAPLASLLTELKASLADRLVVLFA
;
A
#
# COMPACT_ATOMS: atom_id res chain seq x y z
N ARG A 1 -14.46 -23.73 18.46
CA ARG A 1 -15.05 -22.41 18.13
C ARG A 1 -15.66 -22.52 16.73
N ARG A 2 -16.91 -22.11 16.50
CA ARG A 2 -17.48 -22.10 15.13
C ARG A 2 -16.89 -20.89 14.40
N ASP A 3 -16.19 -21.09 13.29
CA ASP A 3 -15.59 -20.00 12.50
C ASP A 3 -16.65 -19.00 12.00
N ASP A 4 -17.87 -19.49 11.80
CA ASP A 4 -19.04 -18.69 11.46
C ASP A 4 -19.61 -17.89 12.65
N ALA A 5 -18.93 -17.80 13.80
CA ALA A 5 -19.33 -16.88 14.87
C ALA A 5 -18.76 -15.46 14.68
N PHE A 6 -17.64 -15.31 13.97
CA PHE A 6 -16.97 -14.00 13.83
C PHE A 6 -17.65 -13.11 12.79
N PHE A 7 -17.72 -11.81 13.09
CA PHE A 7 -18.22 -10.81 12.14
C PHE A 7 -17.05 -10.14 11.46
N ALA A 8 -17.08 -10.03 10.13
CA ALA A 8 -15.99 -9.39 9.40
C ALA A 8 -16.07 -7.87 9.61
N VAL A 9 -14.96 -7.24 9.99
CA VAL A 9 -14.91 -5.79 10.19
C VAL A 9 -14.84 -5.07 8.85
N LEU A 10 -15.72 -4.10 8.67
CA LEU A 10 -15.74 -3.13 7.59
C LEU A 10 -15.40 -1.75 8.16
N THR A 11 -14.72 -0.89 7.40
CA THR A 11 -14.42 0.49 7.81
C THR A 11 -14.85 1.46 6.72
N CYS A 12 -15.52 2.55 7.10
CA CYS A 12 -15.85 3.62 6.18
C CYS A 12 -14.58 4.29 5.64
N GLN A 13 -14.43 4.35 4.31
CA GLN A 13 -13.26 4.96 3.68
C GLN A 13 -13.15 6.47 3.89
N SER A 14 -14.24 7.13 4.30
CA SER A 14 -14.26 8.58 4.52
C SER A 14 -14.11 8.97 5.98
N CYS A 15 -14.76 8.29 6.91
CA CYS A 15 -14.77 8.67 8.33
C CYS A 15 -14.23 7.61 9.28
N GLY A 16 -13.82 6.44 8.81
CA GLY A 16 -13.30 5.40 9.71
C GLY A 16 -14.36 4.69 10.57
N GLN A 17 -15.66 4.98 10.41
CA GLN A 17 -16.73 4.24 11.12
C GLN A 17 -16.57 2.73 10.89
N HIS A 18 -16.44 1.97 11.99
CA HIS A 18 -16.46 0.52 11.96
C HIS A 18 -17.89 0.02 11.75
N PHE A 19 -18.03 -0.95 10.86
CA PHE A 19 -19.20 -1.78 10.70
C PHE A 19 -18.77 -3.24 10.77
N PHE A 20 -19.74 -4.11 10.89
CA PHE A 20 -19.57 -5.54 10.92
C PHE A 20 -20.39 -6.16 9.80
N GLU A 21 -19.91 -7.22 9.19
CA GLU A 21 -20.63 -7.95 8.16
C GLU A 21 -20.93 -9.35 8.66
N LYS A 22 -22.18 -9.78 8.45
CA LYS A 22 -22.60 -11.16 8.70
C LYS A 22 -23.62 -11.65 7.68
N TRP A 23 -23.70 -12.98 7.55
CA TRP A 23 -24.58 -13.68 6.61
C TRP A 23 -25.48 -14.64 7.40
N TYR A 24 -26.76 -14.68 7.04
CA TYR A 24 -27.78 -15.47 7.72
C TYR A 24 -28.58 -16.33 6.73
N GLN A 25 -28.98 -17.50 7.19
CA GLN A 25 -29.85 -18.42 6.44
C GLN A 25 -31.28 -17.89 6.43
N GLU A 26 -31.92 -17.92 5.26
CA GLU A 26 -33.37 -17.64 5.08
C GLU A 26 -33.85 -16.28 5.64
N LEU A 27 -32.92 -15.35 5.89
CA LEU A 27 -33.27 -14.04 6.37
C LEU A 27 -33.82 -13.18 5.22
N GLU A 28 -35.08 -12.79 5.33
CA GLU A 28 -35.68 -11.78 4.48
C GLU A 28 -36.00 -10.52 5.28
N PHE A 29 -35.96 -9.38 4.61
CA PHE A 29 -36.28 -8.09 5.23
C PHE A 29 -37.01 -7.19 4.25
N SER A 30 -37.94 -6.40 4.78
CA SER A 30 -38.67 -5.39 4.01
C SER A 30 -37.77 -4.18 3.77
N ARG A 31 -37.57 -3.79 2.50
CA ARG A 31 -36.74 -2.63 2.15
C ARG A 31 -37.40 -1.31 2.58
N GLY A 32 -36.68 -0.52 3.37
CA GLY A 32 -36.97 0.89 3.63
C GLY A 32 -36.24 1.82 2.65
N ALA A 33 -36.29 3.13 2.88
CA ALA A 33 -35.55 4.08 2.07
C ALA A 33 -34.03 4.00 2.37
N ARG A 34 -33.20 4.05 1.31
CA ARG A 34 -31.72 3.99 1.40
C ARG A 34 -31.24 2.71 2.10
N ASN A 35 -30.66 2.83 3.30
CA ASN A 35 -30.09 1.72 4.07
C ASN A 35 -31.07 1.15 5.11
N GLN A 36 -32.28 1.72 5.25
CA GLN A 36 -33.21 1.33 6.31
C GLN A 36 -33.86 -0.02 6.00
N LEU A 37 -33.98 -0.84 7.04
CA LEU A 37 -34.82 -2.04 7.06
C LEU A 37 -36.10 -1.71 7.85
N LYS A 38 -37.25 -2.21 7.37
CA LYS A 38 -38.52 -2.00 8.08
C LYS A 38 -38.81 -3.11 9.10
N ASP A 39 -38.55 -4.35 8.71
CA ASP A 39 -38.80 -5.53 9.54
C ASP A 39 -37.95 -6.73 9.07
N PHE A 40 -37.85 -7.75 9.91
CA PHE A 40 -37.21 -9.04 9.63
C PHE A 40 -38.25 -10.17 9.60
N ASN A 41 -38.23 -10.98 8.54
CA ASN A 41 -39.22 -12.03 8.29
C ASN A 41 -38.55 -13.42 8.27
N HIS A 42 -39.38 -14.47 8.35
CA HIS A 42 -38.97 -15.87 8.20
C HIS A 42 -37.90 -16.35 9.21
N GLY A 43 -37.97 -15.88 10.46
CA GLY A 43 -37.12 -16.42 11.53
C GLY A 43 -37.75 -17.63 12.20
N ASN A 44 -36.92 -18.53 12.73
CA ASN A 44 -37.37 -19.68 13.50
C ASN A 44 -38.04 -19.19 14.78
N ALA A 45 -39.26 -19.69 15.04
CA ALA A 45 -40.02 -19.34 16.24
C ALA A 45 -39.34 -19.92 17.48
N ALA A 46 -39.07 -19.04 18.45
CA ALA A 46 -38.54 -19.38 19.76
C ALA A 46 -39.27 -18.58 20.85
N GLN A 47 -39.12 -18.98 22.11
CA GLN A 47 -39.72 -18.28 23.26
C GLN A 47 -38.64 -17.85 24.24
N ASN A 48 -38.77 -16.61 24.72
CA ASN A 48 -37.99 -16.11 25.84
C ASN A 48 -38.42 -16.79 27.16
N ASP A 49 -37.63 -16.59 28.22
CA ASP A 49 -37.90 -17.17 29.54
C ASP A 49 -39.21 -16.67 30.17
N ASP A 50 -39.70 -15.51 29.73
CA ASP A 50 -40.98 -14.89 30.12
C ASP A 50 -42.17 -15.34 29.27
N GLY A 51 -41.96 -16.25 28.30
CA GLY A 51 -42.98 -16.77 27.39
C GLY A 51 -43.26 -15.89 26.18
N THR A 52 -42.57 -14.76 26.01
CA THR A 52 -42.72 -13.90 24.83
C THR A 52 -42.12 -14.53 23.56
N GLU A 53 -42.78 -14.35 22.42
CA GLU A 53 -42.29 -14.84 21.12
C GLU A 53 -41.06 -14.07 20.64
N ASN A 54 -40.09 -14.82 20.11
CA ASN A 54 -38.88 -14.29 19.49
C ASN A 54 -38.58 -15.06 18.20
N ALA A 55 -37.96 -14.40 17.24
CA ALA A 55 -37.56 -15.01 15.98
C ALA A 55 -36.03 -15.10 15.93
N VAL A 56 -35.52 -16.25 15.49
CA VAL A 56 -34.08 -16.56 15.50
C VAL A 56 -33.60 -16.94 14.11
N TRP A 57 -32.43 -16.43 13.72
CA TRP A 57 -31.77 -16.78 12.47
C TRP A 57 -30.36 -17.33 12.72
N SER A 58 -30.09 -18.48 12.13
CA SER A 58 -28.78 -19.12 12.14
C SER A 58 -27.83 -18.45 11.16
N THR A 59 -26.55 -18.41 11.51
CA THR A 59 -25.49 -17.88 10.64
C THR A 59 -25.31 -18.78 9.42
N SER A 60 -24.97 -18.19 8.27
CA SER A 60 -24.50 -18.92 7.09
C SER A 60 -23.03 -18.61 6.80
N PRO A 61 -22.34 -19.47 6.04
CA PRO A 61 -21.09 -19.10 5.38
C PRO A 61 -21.23 -17.80 4.57
N ALA A 62 -20.11 -17.13 4.34
CA ALA A 62 -20.10 -15.93 3.51
C ALA A 62 -20.60 -16.25 2.09
N GLU A 63 -21.39 -15.34 1.52
CA GLU A 63 -21.92 -15.42 0.14
C GLU A 63 -22.99 -16.49 -0.13
N THR A 64 -23.40 -17.29 0.87
CA THR A 64 -24.41 -18.36 0.69
C THR A 64 -25.79 -18.02 1.27
N GLY A 65 -26.00 -16.80 1.77
CA GLY A 65 -27.25 -16.39 2.43
C GLY A 65 -27.53 -14.90 2.29
N SER A 66 -28.29 -14.32 3.23
CA SER A 66 -28.58 -12.90 3.25
C SER A 66 -27.55 -12.13 4.05
N ARG A 67 -26.90 -11.16 3.41
CA ARG A 67 -25.93 -10.26 4.02
C ARG A 67 -26.61 -9.19 4.87
N LEU A 68 -26.07 -8.92 6.05
CA LEU A 68 -26.34 -7.74 6.85
C LEU A 68 -25.04 -6.98 7.13
N VAL A 69 -25.13 -5.66 7.09
CA VAL A 69 -24.11 -4.76 7.61
C VAL A 69 -24.61 -4.24 8.95
N LEU A 70 -23.77 -4.25 9.98
CA LEU A 70 -24.16 -3.96 11.35
C LEU A 70 -23.24 -2.92 11.98
N THR A 71 -23.70 -2.19 12.98
CA THR A 71 -22.80 -1.45 13.90
C THR A 71 -23.38 -1.39 15.30
N ASN A 72 -22.53 -1.45 16.32
CA ASN A 72 -22.96 -1.32 17.71
C ASN A 72 -23.24 0.15 18.08
N ARG A 73 -22.50 1.10 17.49
CA ARG A 73 -22.66 2.55 17.70
C ARG A 73 -22.22 3.33 16.46
N LEU A 74 -22.79 4.51 16.26
CA LEU A 74 -22.23 5.50 15.33
C LEU A 74 -21.14 6.32 16.04
N LEU A 75 -20.18 6.86 15.28
CA LEU A 75 -19.09 7.69 15.81
C LEU A 75 -19.59 8.88 16.63
N GLU A 76 -20.73 9.47 16.26
CA GLU A 76 -21.36 10.56 17.00
C GLU A 76 -21.86 10.13 18.40
N GLU A 77 -22.11 8.84 18.63
CA GLU A 77 -22.54 8.32 19.94
C GLU A 77 -21.38 8.07 20.90
N ALA A 78 -20.12 8.19 20.45
CA ALA A 78 -18.96 7.83 21.25
C ALA A 78 -18.85 8.64 22.56
N GLU A 79 -19.31 9.88 22.55
CA GLU A 79 -19.25 10.80 23.70
C GLU A 79 -20.63 11.19 24.23
N THR A 80 -21.66 11.30 23.38
CA THR A 80 -22.96 11.87 23.76
C THR A 80 -24.10 10.86 23.87
N GLY A 81 -23.83 9.57 23.66
CA GLY A 81 -24.87 8.52 23.65
C GLY A 81 -25.80 8.58 22.42
N PRO A 82 -26.96 7.89 22.45
CA PRO A 82 -27.85 7.76 21.29
C PRO A 82 -28.35 9.10 20.75
N SER A 83 -28.33 9.27 19.43
CA SER A 83 -28.78 10.47 18.74
C SER A 83 -30.15 10.26 18.07
N ALA A 84 -30.83 11.35 17.70
CA ALA A 84 -32.04 11.28 16.87
C ALA A 84 -31.80 10.60 15.50
N ARG A 85 -30.55 10.55 15.04
CA ARG A 85 -30.15 9.88 13.81
C ARG A 85 -29.90 8.39 14.04
N SER A 86 -29.30 8.00 15.17
CA SER A 86 -29.08 6.60 15.52
C SER A 86 -30.39 5.88 15.86
N ALA A 87 -31.33 6.59 16.49
CA ALA A 87 -32.65 6.07 16.87
C ALA A 87 -33.51 5.64 15.66
N LYS A 88 -33.20 6.14 14.46
CA LYS A 88 -33.93 5.81 13.21
C LYS A 88 -33.53 4.46 12.62
N TRP A 89 -32.47 3.83 13.11
CA TRP A 89 -31.99 2.55 12.58
C TRP A 89 -32.57 1.38 13.38
N PRO A 90 -33.10 0.35 12.70
CA PRO A 90 -33.61 -0.83 13.37
C PRO A 90 -32.48 -1.55 14.10
N ARG A 91 -32.80 -2.12 15.26
CA ARG A 91 -31.87 -2.93 16.05
C ARG A 91 -32.26 -4.39 15.96
N ALA A 92 -31.25 -5.24 15.92
CA ALA A 92 -31.38 -6.68 16.12
C ALA A 92 -30.41 -7.09 17.23
N TRP A 93 -30.65 -8.27 17.82
CA TRP A 93 -29.90 -8.76 18.96
C TRP A 93 -29.04 -9.96 18.56
N PHE A 94 -27.77 -9.97 18.95
CA PHE A 94 -26.81 -10.96 18.45
C PHE A 94 -26.15 -11.73 19.60
N CYS A 95 -26.02 -13.04 19.43
CA CYS A 95 -25.30 -13.88 20.38
C CYS A 95 -23.79 -13.70 20.26
N ARG A 96 -23.11 -13.42 21.38
CA ARG A 96 -21.65 -13.27 21.48
C ARG A 96 -20.86 -14.54 21.14
N GLN A 97 -21.47 -15.72 21.32
CA GLN A 97 -20.78 -17.00 21.17
C GLN A 97 -20.97 -17.62 19.79
N CYS A 98 -22.22 -17.69 19.29
CA CYS A 98 -22.53 -18.35 18.02
C CYS A 98 -22.80 -17.37 16.87
N GLY A 99 -22.98 -16.08 17.15
CA GLY A 99 -23.30 -15.08 16.14
C GLY A 99 -24.74 -15.11 15.62
N ALA A 100 -25.61 -15.98 16.14
CA ALA A 100 -27.02 -16.02 15.74
C ALA A 100 -27.72 -14.68 16.01
N MET A 101 -28.68 -14.34 15.15
CA MET A 101 -29.49 -13.14 15.25
C MET A 101 -30.84 -13.46 15.88
N HIS A 102 -31.32 -12.54 16.72
CA HIS A 102 -32.62 -12.56 17.37
C HIS A 102 -33.35 -11.26 17.07
N ARG A 103 -34.67 -11.36 16.88
CA ARG A 103 -35.52 -10.20 16.60
C ARG A 103 -35.64 -9.29 17.81
N ASN A 104 -35.75 -9.87 19.00
CA ASN A 104 -35.95 -9.16 20.26
C ASN A 104 -34.84 -9.49 21.26
N ALA A 105 -34.70 -8.64 22.28
CA ALA A 105 -33.79 -8.86 23.40
C ALA A 105 -34.09 -10.20 24.10
N SER A 106 -33.03 -10.83 24.61
CA SER A 106 -33.13 -12.04 25.42
C SER A 106 -31.95 -12.12 26.40
N SER A 107 -32.18 -12.74 27.55
CA SER A 107 -31.18 -13.04 28.60
C SER A 107 -30.21 -14.15 28.18
N ARG A 108 -30.56 -14.93 27.15
CA ARG A 108 -29.78 -16.06 26.62
C ARG A 108 -29.95 -16.21 25.12
N CYS A 109 -29.10 -17.04 24.52
CA CYS A 109 -29.24 -17.42 23.12
C CYS A 109 -30.29 -18.52 22.95
N LEU A 110 -31.30 -18.23 22.13
CA LEU A 110 -32.38 -19.17 21.77
C LEU A 110 -32.08 -20.00 20.50
N ALA A 111 -30.87 -19.91 19.95
CA ALA A 111 -30.50 -20.71 18.79
C ALA A 111 -30.21 -22.16 19.17
N ASP A 112 -30.69 -23.10 18.36
CA ASP A 112 -30.54 -24.54 18.59
C ASP A 112 -29.07 -24.94 18.78
N GLY A 113 -28.80 -25.62 19.89
CA GLY A 113 -27.47 -26.12 20.23
C GLY A 113 -26.45 -25.06 20.70
N CYS A 114 -26.84 -23.80 20.87
CA CYS A 114 -25.95 -22.77 21.45
C CYS A 114 -26.06 -22.72 22.99
N GLY A 115 -27.23 -22.39 23.52
CA GLY A 115 -27.49 -22.33 24.97
C GLY A 115 -26.67 -21.30 25.76
N HIS A 116 -26.03 -20.33 25.08
CA HIS A 116 -25.24 -19.27 25.73
C HIS A 116 -26.07 -18.45 26.72
N ARG A 117 -25.59 -18.29 27.96
CA ARG A 117 -26.36 -17.75 29.10
C ARG A 117 -26.10 -16.26 29.39
N GLU A 118 -25.60 -15.50 28.43
CA GLU A 118 -25.49 -14.04 28.55
C GLU A 118 -26.48 -13.33 27.62
N SER A 119 -26.85 -12.12 28.03
CA SER A 119 -27.70 -11.21 27.27
C SER A 119 -27.15 -10.93 25.88
N LEU A 120 -28.05 -10.89 24.92
CA LEU A 120 -27.73 -10.63 23.52
C LEU A 120 -27.27 -9.19 23.30
N LEU A 121 -26.35 -8.99 22.36
CA LEU A 121 -25.82 -7.67 22.01
C LEU A 121 -26.76 -6.95 21.04
N PRO A 122 -27.32 -5.78 21.40
CA PRO A 122 -28.08 -4.97 20.46
C PRO A 122 -27.14 -4.29 19.46
N MET A 123 -27.39 -4.48 18.16
CA MET A 123 -26.67 -3.79 17.10
C MET A 123 -27.66 -3.19 16.10
N MET A 124 -27.32 -2.02 15.57
CA MET A 124 -28.03 -1.46 14.42
C MET A 124 -27.79 -2.32 13.20
N ALA A 125 -28.86 -2.65 12.50
CA ALA A 125 -28.81 -3.46 11.30
C ALA A 125 -29.11 -2.60 10.07
N PHE A 126 -28.26 -2.76 9.06
CA PHE A 126 -28.39 -2.20 7.73
C PHE A 126 -28.57 -3.36 6.75
N GLY A 127 -29.27 -3.08 5.64
CA GLY A 127 -29.50 -4.06 4.58
C GLY A 127 -28.22 -4.61 3.94
N PRO A 128 -28.35 -5.27 2.78
CA PRO A 128 -27.28 -6.10 2.23
C PRO A 128 -26.11 -5.30 1.67
N GLY A 129 -26.22 -3.97 1.62
CA GLY A 129 -25.14 -3.05 1.27
C GLY A 129 -25.45 -1.64 1.75
N LEU A 130 -24.42 -0.80 1.80
CA LEU A 130 -24.55 0.60 2.18
C LEU A 130 -24.57 1.51 0.94
N SER A 131 -25.70 2.17 0.70
CA SER A 131 -25.80 3.26 -0.31
C SER A 131 -25.13 4.55 0.17
N ALA A 132 -25.10 4.76 1.48
CA ALA A 132 -24.37 5.84 2.13
C ALA A 132 -23.89 5.42 3.52
N CYS A 133 -22.83 6.02 4.05
CA CYS A 133 -22.37 5.76 5.41
C CYS A 133 -23.39 6.31 6.42
N PRO A 134 -23.96 5.48 7.32
CA PRO A 134 -24.86 5.94 8.38
C PRO A 134 -24.26 6.99 9.31
N SER A 135 -22.93 7.03 9.49
CA SER A 135 -22.21 8.03 10.30
C SER A 135 -21.89 9.31 9.50
N CYS A 136 -21.09 9.25 8.43
CA CYS A 136 -20.64 10.49 7.74
C CYS A 136 -21.43 10.86 6.47
N GLY A 137 -22.38 10.04 6.04
CA GLY A 137 -23.17 10.28 4.82
C GLY A 137 -22.42 10.12 3.49
N SER A 138 -21.17 9.65 3.49
CA SER A 138 -20.43 9.34 2.25
C SER A 138 -21.20 8.32 1.43
N THR A 139 -21.51 8.63 0.17
CA THR A 139 -22.28 7.75 -0.72
C THR A 139 -21.43 6.70 -1.38
N SER A 140 -22.07 5.63 -1.87
CA SER A 140 -21.47 4.71 -2.83
C SER A 140 -21.18 5.44 -4.15
N PHE A 141 -20.27 4.87 -4.95
CA PHE A 141 -19.93 5.38 -6.27
C PHE A 141 -19.59 4.23 -7.21
N ARG A 142 -19.63 4.48 -8.52
CA ARG A 142 -19.36 3.44 -9.53
C ARG A 142 -17.96 3.59 -10.12
N ILE A 143 -17.24 2.47 -10.22
CA ILE A 143 -15.99 2.36 -10.98
C ILE A 143 -16.13 1.14 -11.89
N GLY A 144 -15.96 1.32 -13.21
CA GLY A 144 -16.01 0.21 -14.17
C GLY A 144 -17.30 -0.62 -14.08
N GLY A 145 -18.45 0.04 -13.87
CA GLY A 145 -19.76 -0.62 -13.73
C GLY A 145 -20.03 -1.24 -12.35
N ARG A 146 -19.02 -1.42 -11.50
CA ARG A 146 -19.16 -1.97 -10.14
C ARG A 146 -19.50 -0.87 -9.15
N GLU A 147 -20.50 -1.10 -8.31
CA GLU A 147 -20.81 -0.24 -7.17
C GLU A 147 -19.82 -0.48 -6.03
N ILE A 148 -19.21 0.61 -5.56
CA ILE A 148 -18.28 0.64 -4.45
C ILE A 148 -19.01 1.21 -3.25
N GLU A 149 -19.28 0.36 -2.27
CA GLU A 149 -19.86 0.77 -0.99
C GLU A 149 -18.90 1.69 -0.21
N PRO A 150 -19.44 2.60 0.63
CA PRO A 150 -18.64 3.51 1.44
C PRO A 150 -17.86 2.80 2.55
N ALA A 151 -18.26 1.59 2.97
CA ALA A 151 -17.55 0.76 3.94
C ALA A 151 -16.87 -0.43 3.25
N ARG A 152 -15.59 -0.67 3.55
CA ARG A 152 -14.81 -1.77 2.98
C ARG A 152 -14.28 -2.70 4.04
N LYS A 153 -14.18 -3.98 3.72
CA LYS A 153 -13.54 -4.99 4.58
C LYS A 153 -12.13 -4.54 4.93
N VAL A 154 -11.84 -4.50 6.23
CA VAL A 154 -10.47 -4.37 6.72
C VAL A 154 -9.75 -5.66 6.36
N ARG A 155 -8.69 -5.54 5.56
CA ARG A 155 -7.87 -6.67 5.13
C ARG A 155 -6.44 -6.40 5.55
N ALA A 156 -5.88 -7.33 6.30
CA ALA A 156 -4.44 -7.43 6.44
C ALA A 156 -3.83 -7.60 5.05
N VAL A 157 -2.79 -6.84 4.77
CA VAL A 157 -2.12 -6.87 3.47
C VAL A 157 -0.71 -7.39 3.72
N THR A 158 -0.49 -8.67 3.43
CA THR A 158 0.76 -9.38 3.75
C THR A 158 2.01 -8.58 3.36
N VAL A 159 2.03 -7.95 2.18
CA VAL A 159 3.21 -7.18 1.74
C VAL A 159 3.53 -5.99 2.64
N ALA A 160 2.50 -5.28 3.12
CA ALA A 160 2.65 -4.12 4.00
C ALA A 160 3.01 -4.56 5.42
N ASP A 161 2.32 -5.58 5.95
CA ASP A 161 2.57 -6.08 7.31
C ASP A 161 4.01 -6.63 7.44
N VAL A 162 4.47 -7.40 6.45
CA VAL A 162 5.83 -7.96 6.40
C VAL A 162 6.87 -6.86 6.27
N HIS A 163 6.58 -5.78 5.53
CA HIS A 163 7.46 -4.62 5.47
C HIS A 163 7.55 -3.90 6.82
N ILE A 164 6.43 -3.63 7.48
CA ILE A 164 6.40 -2.99 8.80
C ILE A 164 7.22 -3.80 9.80
N LEU A 165 7.04 -5.13 9.82
CA LEU A 165 7.83 -6.04 10.65
C LEU A 165 9.31 -5.97 10.32
N ALA A 166 9.68 -6.08 9.03
CA ALA A 166 11.08 -5.98 8.59
C ALA A 166 11.73 -4.64 9.00
N GLN A 167 10.99 -3.54 8.82
CA GLN A 167 11.45 -2.19 9.15
C GLN A 167 11.61 -1.99 10.65
N ALA A 168 10.67 -2.51 11.45
CA ALA A 168 10.77 -2.52 12.90
C ALA A 168 11.94 -3.37 13.40
N MET A 169 12.14 -4.57 12.83
CA MET A 169 13.26 -5.46 13.15
C MET A 169 14.61 -4.80 12.87
N ILE A 170 14.79 -4.18 11.69
CA ILE A 170 16.03 -3.48 11.33
C ILE A 170 16.29 -2.26 12.24
N ASN A 171 15.26 -1.50 12.61
CA ASN A 171 15.41 -0.34 13.49
C ASN A 171 15.64 -0.73 14.96
N ALA A 172 15.10 -1.87 15.40
CA ALA A 172 15.31 -2.41 16.74
C ALA A 172 16.67 -3.11 16.88
N ALA A 173 17.27 -3.55 15.78
CA ALA A 173 18.56 -4.24 15.79
C ALA A 173 19.70 -3.28 16.23
N PRO A 174 20.64 -3.78 17.06
CA PRO A 174 21.84 -3.04 17.43
C PRO A 174 22.67 -2.61 16.21
N GLU A 175 23.51 -1.59 16.40
CA GLU A 175 24.43 -1.14 15.35
C GLU A 175 25.39 -2.28 14.92
N GLY A 176 25.64 -2.40 13.62
CA GLY A 176 26.39 -3.52 13.04
C GLY A 176 25.59 -4.81 12.85
N HIS A 177 24.39 -4.93 13.42
CA HIS A 177 23.55 -6.14 13.40
C HIS A 177 22.27 -5.98 12.55
N LYS A 178 22.23 -4.97 11.69
CA LYS A 178 21.05 -4.59 10.90
C LYS A 178 20.95 -5.43 9.62
N LYS A 179 20.95 -6.76 9.73
CA LYS A 179 20.83 -7.67 8.58
C LYS A 179 19.66 -8.63 8.77
N LEU A 180 18.81 -8.72 7.76
CA LEU A 180 17.57 -9.50 7.79
C LEU A 180 17.48 -10.42 6.56
N ILE A 181 16.99 -11.64 6.75
CA ILE A 181 16.49 -12.46 5.64
C ILE A 181 14.98 -12.61 5.77
N CYS A 182 14.25 -12.25 4.71
CA CYS A 182 12.83 -12.48 4.58
C CYS A 182 12.57 -13.69 3.66
N PHE A 183 12.05 -14.79 4.20
CA PHE A 183 11.72 -15.98 3.42
C PHE A 183 10.30 -15.93 2.85
N ALA A 184 10.17 -16.22 1.56
CA ALA A 184 8.91 -16.42 0.85
C ALA A 184 8.92 -17.77 0.10
N ASP A 185 7.78 -18.43 -0.01
CA ASP A 185 7.69 -19.76 -0.65
C ASP A 185 7.66 -19.71 -2.19
N SER A 186 7.41 -18.54 -2.77
CA SER A 186 7.28 -18.36 -4.22
C SER A 186 8.24 -17.28 -4.71
N ARG A 187 8.80 -17.51 -5.91
CA ARG A 187 9.68 -16.54 -6.58
C ARG A 187 8.93 -15.24 -6.90
N GLN A 188 7.67 -15.34 -7.31
CA GLN A 188 6.83 -14.16 -7.57
C GLN A 188 6.57 -13.35 -6.30
N ASP A 189 6.30 -14.03 -5.19
CA ASP A 189 6.10 -13.37 -3.89
C ASP A 189 7.39 -12.70 -3.42
N ALA A 190 8.55 -13.35 -3.59
CA ALA A 190 9.84 -12.78 -3.22
C ALA A 190 10.18 -11.53 -4.04
N ALA A 191 10.05 -11.59 -5.37
CA ALA A 191 10.28 -10.46 -6.27
C ALA A 191 9.36 -9.28 -5.94
N PHE A 192 8.05 -9.55 -5.81
CA PHE A 192 7.07 -8.51 -5.49
C PHE A 192 7.31 -7.90 -4.10
N GLN A 193 7.62 -8.72 -3.10
CA GLN A 193 7.89 -8.26 -1.74
C GLN A 193 9.17 -7.40 -1.68
N ALA A 194 10.26 -7.80 -2.35
CA ALA A 194 11.50 -7.02 -2.40
C ALA A 194 11.27 -5.64 -3.03
N GLY A 195 10.72 -5.60 -4.24
CA GLY A 195 10.47 -4.34 -4.96
C GLY A 195 9.50 -3.42 -4.21
N TRP A 196 8.44 -3.97 -3.62
CA TRP A 196 7.49 -3.18 -2.83
C TRP A 196 8.13 -2.63 -1.56
N MET A 197 8.90 -3.44 -0.83
CA MET A 197 9.61 -3.01 0.38
C MET A 197 10.58 -1.88 0.07
N GLN A 198 11.32 -1.99 -1.03
CA GLN A 198 12.28 -0.97 -1.45
C GLN A 198 11.59 0.37 -1.77
N ASP A 199 10.55 0.37 -2.62
CA ASP A 199 9.79 1.58 -2.96
C ASP A 199 9.11 2.22 -1.73
N HIS A 200 8.56 1.39 -0.83
CA HIS A 200 7.92 1.89 0.38
C HIS A 200 8.93 2.49 1.37
N ALA A 201 10.06 1.81 1.61
CA ALA A 201 11.10 2.27 2.53
C ALA A 201 11.73 3.59 2.05
N ARG A 202 11.90 3.78 0.73
CA ARG A 202 12.39 5.05 0.16
C ARG A 202 11.48 6.23 0.51
N ARG A 203 10.16 6.06 0.35
CA ARG A 203 9.18 7.11 0.69
C ARG A 203 9.20 7.46 2.17
N ILE A 204 9.23 6.46 3.05
CA ILE A 204 9.29 6.66 4.50
C ILE A 204 10.59 7.37 4.88
N ARG A 205 11.74 6.92 4.37
CA ARG A 205 13.03 7.55 4.65
C ARG A 205 13.03 9.02 4.27
N LEU A 206 12.56 9.33 3.06
CA LEU A 206 12.56 10.71 2.59
C LEU A 206 11.66 11.59 3.46
N ARG A 207 10.48 11.10 3.86
CA ARG A 207 9.61 11.79 4.81
C ARG A 207 10.30 12.00 6.16
N HIS A 208 11.00 10.99 6.67
CA HIS A 208 11.77 11.10 7.90
C HIS A 208 12.84 12.19 7.80
N MET A 209 13.55 12.27 6.66
CA MET A 209 14.52 13.32 6.41
C MET A 209 13.88 14.72 6.31
N MET A 210 12.73 14.85 5.64
CA MET A 210 11.98 16.11 5.60
C MET A 210 11.56 16.55 7.01
N HIS A 211 11.01 15.62 7.81
CA HIS A 211 10.65 15.88 9.20
C HIS A 211 11.84 16.34 10.02
N GLN A 212 12.99 15.66 9.90
CA GLN A 212 14.22 16.04 10.59
C GLN A 212 14.68 17.46 10.20
N VAL A 213 14.71 17.78 8.89
CA VAL A 213 15.08 19.12 8.39
C VAL A 213 14.16 20.20 8.96
N ILE A 214 12.84 19.95 9.04
CA ILE A 214 11.86 20.89 9.59
C ILE A 214 11.99 20.99 11.12
N ALA A 215 12.24 19.88 11.80
CA ALA A 215 12.35 19.85 13.25
C ALA A 215 13.63 20.51 13.77
N GLU A 216 14.75 20.39 13.04
CA GLU A 216 16.06 20.94 13.39
C GLU A 216 16.23 22.41 13.00
N SER A 217 15.40 22.95 12.09
CA SER A 217 15.54 24.35 11.64
C SER A 217 15.24 25.38 12.73
N GLY A 218 14.37 25.03 13.69
CA GLY A 218 13.87 25.95 14.71
C GLY A 218 13.07 27.15 14.19
N GLN A 219 12.83 27.23 12.88
CA GLN A 219 12.18 28.34 12.17
C GLN A 219 11.37 27.81 10.98
N SER A 220 10.38 28.57 10.52
CA SER A 220 9.59 28.25 9.33
C SER A 220 10.46 28.31 8.06
N LEU A 221 10.36 27.29 7.20
CA LEU A 221 11.18 27.13 6.00
C LEU A 221 10.35 27.21 4.71
N PRO A 222 10.78 27.96 3.69
CA PRO A 222 10.22 27.82 2.35
C PRO A 222 10.37 26.38 1.82
N LEU A 223 9.46 25.93 0.95
CA LEU A 223 9.53 24.58 0.36
C LEU A 223 10.84 24.31 -0.39
N ASP A 224 11.35 25.30 -1.11
CA ASP A 224 12.63 25.18 -1.82
C ASP A 224 13.81 25.08 -0.84
N ALA A 225 13.74 25.73 0.33
CA ALA A 225 14.77 25.62 1.37
C ALA A 225 14.85 24.20 1.97
N ILE A 226 13.71 23.50 2.11
CA ILE A 226 13.69 22.08 2.51
C ILE A 226 14.43 21.24 1.46
N THR A 227 14.15 21.50 0.18
CA THR A 227 14.81 20.81 -0.95
C THR A 227 16.33 21.03 -0.92
N ASP A 228 16.76 22.27 -0.70
CA ASP A 228 18.17 22.63 -0.67
C ASP A 228 18.91 22.00 0.52
N ARG A 229 18.28 21.94 1.69
CA ARG A 229 18.81 21.22 2.87
C ARG A 229 18.95 19.73 2.63
N LEU A 230 17.97 19.09 2.00
CA LEU A 230 18.07 17.67 1.61
C LEU A 230 19.21 17.46 0.60
N MET A 231 19.40 18.38 -0.33
CA MET A 231 20.52 18.36 -1.28
C MET A 231 21.88 18.50 -0.59
N GLU A 232 21.99 19.33 0.46
CA GLU A 232 23.20 19.41 1.28
C GLU A 232 23.51 18.06 1.96
N LEU A 233 22.50 17.40 2.52
CA LEU A 233 22.65 16.06 3.12
C LEU A 233 23.14 15.03 2.10
N PHE A 234 22.56 15.04 0.90
CA PHE A 234 22.95 14.15 -0.20
C PHE A 234 24.36 14.41 -0.72
N ARG A 235 24.84 15.66 -0.69
CA ARG A 235 26.23 16.00 -1.04
C ARG A 235 27.22 15.49 0.00
N ARG A 236 26.84 15.48 1.28
CA ARG A 236 27.66 14.95 2.38
C ARG A 236 27.72 13.43 2.36
N ASP A 237 26.60 12.78 2.08
CA ASP A 237 26.50 11.32 1.99
C ASP A 237 25.85 10.91 0.66
N GLN A 238 26.71 10.65 -0.32
CA GLN A 238 26.28 10.22 -1.65
C GLN A 238 25.57 8.85 -1.62
N SER A 239 25.82 8.04 -0.60
CA SER A 239 25.17 6.74 -0.45
C SER A 239 23.65 6.86 -0.19
N LEU A 240 23.17 8.03 0.25
CA LEU A 240 21.74 8.29 0.37
C LEU A 240 21.07 8.41 -0.99
N ILE A 241 21.75 8.99 -1.99
CA ILE A 241 21.17 9.23 -3.30
C ILE A 241 20.93 7.93 -4.02
N ASP A 242 21.94 7.07 -4.14
CA ASP A 242 21.74 5.82 -4.89
C ASP A 242 20.81 4.83 -4.15
N ALA A 243 20.55 5.04 -2.85
CA ALA A 243 19.51 4.30 -2.12
C ALA A 243 18.10 4.86 -2.36
N LEU A 244 17.93 6.19 -2.43
CA LEU A 244 16.64 6.87 -2.56
C LEU A 244 16.18 7.08 -4.00
N LEU A 245 17.13 7.29 -4.91
CA LEU A 245 16.93 7.68 -6.30
C LEU A 245 17.86 6.87 -7.25
N PRO A 246 17.82 5.53 -7.23
CA PRO A 246 18.60 4.70 -8.15
C PRO A 246 18.26 4.97 -9.62
N GLU A 247 17.05 5.44 -9.92
CA GLU A 247 16.61 5.83 -11.27
C GLU A 247 17.46 6.99 -11.84
N LEU A 248 18.10 7.77 -10.97
CA LEU A 248 18.94 8.93 -11.35
C LEU A 248 20.44 8.67 -11.19
N THR A 249 20.82 7.53 -10.63
CA THR A 249 22.21 7.21 -10.26
C THR A 249 22.70 5.87 -10.83
N GLY A 250 21.80 5.04 -11.34
CA GLY A 250 22.14 3.79 -12.03
C GLY A 250 22.87 4.01 -13.36
N GLU A 251 23.40 2.93 -13.91
CA GLU A 251 24.23 2.94 -15.14
C GLU A 251 23.51 3.59 -16.33
N GLU A 252 22.20 3.37 -16.46
CA GLU A 252 21.38 3.91 -17.54
C GLU A 252 20.97 5.38 -17.32
N ALA A 253 21.11 5.92 -16.11
CA ALA A 253 20.62 7.25 -15.76
C ALA A 253 21.32 8.36 -16.57
N ALA A 254 22.62 8.18 -16.88
CA ALA A 254 23.38 9.13 -17.67
C ALA A 254 22.84 9.29 -19.09
N ALA A 255 22.28 8.23 -19.67
CA ALA A 255 21.68 8.27 -21.02
C ALA A 255 20.36 9.06 -21.02
N THR A 256 19.58 8.96 -19.94
CA THR A 256 18.26 9.62 -19.82
C THR A 256 18.34 11.05 -19.31
N PHE A 257 19.18 11.31 -18.30
CA PHE A 257 19.22 12.59 -17.57
C PHE A 257 20.51 13.39 -17.80
N GLY A 258 21.45 12.86 -18.60
CA GLY A 258 22.74 13.49 -18.88
C GLY A 258 23.78 13.29 -17.77
N HIS A 259 24.98 13.85 -17.98
CA HIS A 259 26.13 13.60 -17.10
C HIS A 259 26.10 14.36 -15.77
N ASN A 260 25.40 15.50 -15.68
CA ASN A 260 25.30 16.25 -14.44
C ASN A 260 24.13 15.75 -13.59
N ARG A 261 24.38 14.76 -12.75
CA ARG A 261 23.35 14.13 -11.90
C ARG A 261 22.69 15.06 -10.87
N TRP A 262 23.29 16.18 -10.50
CA TRP A 262 22.75 17.03 -9.42
C TRP A 262 21.54 17.85 -9.85
N VAL A 263 21.47 18.24 -11.11
CA VAL A 263 20.30 18.95 -11.68
C VAL A 263 19.05 18.07 -11.64
N PRO A 264 19.06 16.82 -12.18
CA PRO A 264 17.89 15.96 -12.12
C PRO A 264 17.56 15.50 -10.70
N VAL A 265 18.57 15.28 -9.83
CA VAL A 265 18.33 14.95 -8.42
C VAL A 265 17.63 16.11 -7.69
N HIS A 266 18.07 17.36 -7.87
CA HIS A 266 17.41 18.53 -7.28
C HIS A 266 15.95 18.63 -7.74
N LYS A 267 15.72 18.48 -9.05
CA LYS A 267 14.37 18.53 -9.63
C LYS A 267 13.47 17.41 -9.10
N ALA A 268 13.96 16.18 -9.02
CA ALA A 268 13.21 15.06 -8.47
C ALA A 268 12.88 15.25 -6.98
N LEU A 269 13.84 15.72 -6.17
CA LEU A 269 13.60 16.05 -4.77
C LEU A 269 12.54 17.13 -4.62
N ARG A 270 12.61 18.20 -5.43
CA ARG A 270 11.59 19.25 -5.43
C ARG A 270 10.19 18.67 -5.66
N TYR A 271 10.04 17.75 -6.61
CA TYR A 271 8.77 17.06 -6.85
C TYR A 271 8.31 16.22 -5.67
N MET A 272 9.22 15.55 -4.97
CA MET A 272 8.91 14.75 -3.79
C MET A 272 8.49 15.62 -2.59
N VAL A 273 9.17 16.75 -2.37
CA VAL A 273 8.80 17.74 -1.33
C VAL A 273 7.45 18.36 -1.65
N LEU A 274 7.23 18.80 -2.89
CA LEU A 274 5.93 19.31 -3.34
C LEU A 274 4.83 18.26 -3.16
N ARG A 275 5.09 16.99 -3.45
CA ARG A 275 4.12 15.90 -3.26
C ARG A 275 3.74 15.74 -1.78
N GLU A 276 4.70 15.81 -0.86
CA GLU A 276 4.44 15.72 0.58
C GLU A 276 3.44 16.81 1.02
N PHE A 277 3.66 18.06 0.58
CA PHE A 277 2.82 19.23 0.89
C PHE A 277 1.76 19.54 -0.17
N THR A 278 1.38 18.58 -1.02
CA THR A 278 0.18 18.69 -1.88
C THR A 278 -0.64 17.40 -1.84
N THR A 279 -0.36 16.54 -0.86
CA THR A 279 -1.09 15.31 -0.62
C THR A 279 -2.54 15.61 -0.26
N GLY A 280 -3.48 14.99 -0.97
CA GLY A 280 -4.91 15.31 -0.87
C GLY A 280 -5.48 15.24 0.54
N VAL A 281 -6.47 16.07 0.84
CA VAL A 281 -7.13 16.19 2.16
C VAL A 281 -7.77 14.90 2.73
N ARG A 282 -7.92 13.86 1.92
CA ARG A 282 -8.44 12.54 2.33
C ARG A 282 -7.32 11.55 2.67
N ARG A 283 -6.10 11.85 2.27
CA ARG A 283 -4.91 11.04 2.51
C ARG A 283 -4.35 11.38 3.89
N LYS A 284 -3.86 10.36 4.57
CA LYS A 284 -3.29 10.44 5.92
C LYS A 284 -1.77 10.20 5.94
N ASP A 285 -1.20 9.88 4.78
CA ASP A 285 0.21 9.54 4.59
C ASP A 285 1.06 10.77 4.23
N CYS A 286 0.94 11.86 5.00
CA CYS A 286 1.86 13.00 4.94
C CYS A 286 2.03 13.70 6.30
N LEU A 287 3.13 14.47 6.45
CA LEU A 287 3.50 15.17 7.67
C LEU A 287 2.39 16.08 8.23
N GLU A 288 1.64 16.77 7.36
CA GLU A 288 0.53 17.62 7.80
C GLU A 288 -0.65 16.83 8.37
N SER A 289 -0.99 15.69 7.79
CA SER A 289 -2.05 14.84 8.32
C SER A 289 -1.64 14.06 9.58
N MET A 290 -0.33 13.92 9.79
CA MET A 290 0.28 13.36 11.00
C MET A 290 0.40 14.40 12.13
N GLY A 291 0.13 15.69 11.84
CA GLY A 291 0.31 16.78 12.81
C GLY A 291 1.78 17.11 13.12
N LEU A 292 2.72 16.69 12.26
CA LEU A 292 4.16 16.89 12.45
C LEU A 292 4.71 18.13 11.74
N ALA A 293 3.96 18.65 10.76
CA ALA A 293 4.28 19.88 10.05
C ALA A 293 3.00 20.64 9.68
N GLN A 294 3.12 21.94 9.45
CA GLN A 294 2.04 22.79 8.99
C GLN A 294 2.57 23.79 7.97
N VAL A 295 1.83 24.04 6.90
CA VAL A 295 2.14 25.11 5.95
C VAL A 295 1.54 26.42 6.46
N THR A 296 2.29 27.52 6.50
CA THR A 296 1.77 28.87 6.72
C THR A 296 2.01 29.75 5.49
N TYR A 297 1.22 30.82 5.38
CA TYR A 297 1.15 31.63 4.17
C TYR A 297 1.71 33.03 4.43
N VAL A 298 2.84 33.34 3.81
CA VAL A 298 3.51 34.63 3.97
C VAL A 298 2.63 35.76 3.45
N GLY A 299 2.36 36.73 4.32
CA GLY A 299 1.60 37.93 4.00
C GLY A 299 0.20 37.97 4.62
N LEU A 300 -0.28 36.92 5.29
CA LEU A 300 -1.48 37.00 6.13
C LEU A 300 -1.10 37.55 7.52
N ASP A 301 -1.73 38.63 7.94
CA ASP A 301 -1.45 39.31 9.22
C ASP A 301 -2.72 39.99 9.75
N THR A 302 -2.87 40.06 11.07
CA THR A 302 -4.10 40.55 11.74
C THR A 302 -4.27 42.06 11.65
N GLN A 303 -3.18 42.81 11.41
CA GLN A 303 -3.21 44.27 11.28
C GLN A 303 -3.69 44.73 9.90
N ARG A 304 -3.85 43.82 8.94
CA ARG A 304 -4.33 44.18 7.59
C ARG A 304 -5.80 44.55 7.63
N LYS A 305 -6.12 45.70 7.03
CA LYS A 305 -7.49 46.19 6.92
C LYS A 305 -8.42 45.18 6.24
N SER A 306 -8.00 44.54 5.15
CA SER A 306 -8.81 43.51 4.46
C SER A 306 -9.09 42.27 5.31
N VAL A 307 -8.16 41.87 6.20
CA VAL A 307 -8.38 40.79 7.17
C VAL A 307 -9.39 41.24 8.24
N GLN A 308 -9.27 42.48 8.73
CA GLN A 308 -10.21 43.06 9.68
C GLN A 308 -11.61 43.21 9.08
N ASP A 309 -11.73 43.72 7.86
CA ASP A 309 -12.98 43.89 7.13
C ASP A 309 -13.63 42.51 6.86
N PHE A 310 -12.83 41.50 6.49
CA PHE A 310 -13.31 40.12 6.31
C PHE A 310 -13.80 39.51 7.62
N ALA A 311 -13.05 39.69 8.72
CA ALA A 311 -13.41 39.23 10.05
C ALA A 311 -14.72 39.89 10.52
N GLN A 312 -14.84 41.21 10.34
CA GLN A 312 -16.05 41.98 10.66
C GLN A 312 -17.25 41.52 9.84
N THR A 313 -17.08 41.27 8.54
CA THR A 313 -18.15 40.80 7.65
C THR A 313 -18.69 39.43 8.10
N LEU A 314 -17.82 38.56 8.62
CA LEU A 314 -18.21 37.26 9.18
C LEU A 314 -18.61 37.34 10.65
N GLY A 315 -18.35 38.45 11.36
CA GLY A 315 -18.56 38.55 12.81
C GLY A 315 -17.65 37.61 13.63
N ILE A 316 -16.41 37.39 13.17
CA ILE A 316 -15.40 36.54 13.83
C ILE A 316 -14.17 37.37 14.20
N SER A 317 -13.23 36.80 14.96
CA SER A 317 -11.95 37.48 15.27
C SER A 317 -11.01 37.53 14.06
N PRO A 318 -10.09 38.53 13.97
CA PRO A 318 -9.05 38.57 12.94
C PRO A 318 -8.15 37.32 12.90
N GLU A 319 -7.89 36.71 14.06
CA GLU A 319 -7.13 35.47 14.19
C GLU A 319 -7.88 34.30 13.55
N GLU A 320 -9.18 34.14 13.85
CA GLU A 320 -10.03 33.13 13.20
C GLU A 320 -10.13 33.37 11.69
N ALA A 321 -10.19 34.64 11.26
CA ALA A 321 -10.20 34.98 9.85
C ALA A 321 -8.93 34.49 9.13
N ILE A 322 -7.73 34.69 9.70
CA ILE A 322 -6.48 34.18 9.11
C ILE A 322 -6.49 32.65 9.02
N GLU A 323 -6.95 31.96 10.06
CA GLU A 323 -7.04 30.50 10.04
C GLU A 323 -8.04 30.00 8.98
N GLY A 324 -9.21 30.66 8.88
CA GLY A 324 -10.21 30.38 7.85
C GLY A 324 -9.67 30.57 6.43
N VAL A 325 -8.97 31.67 6.17
CA VAL A 325 -8.32 31.93 4.87
C VAL A 325 -7.24 30.89 4.58
N SER A 326 -6.38 30.60 5.55
CA SER A 326 -5.31 29.61 5.42
C SER A 326 -5.86 28.21 5.15
N LEU A 327 -7.02 27.87 5.73
CA LEU A 327 -7.69 26.58 5.52
C LEU A 327 -8.29 26.42 4.12
N ILE A 328 -8.76 27.52 3.52
CA ILE A 328 -9.19 27.57 2.11
C ILE A 328 -7.96 27.33 1.21
N LEU A 329 -6.86 28.02 1.50
CA LEU A 329 -5.60 27.88 0.76
C LEU A 329 -5.02 26.46 0.87
N ASP A 330 -5.06 25.84 2.06
CA ASP A 330 -4.67 24.45 2.28
C ASP A 330 -5.51 23.51 1.42
N THR A 331 -6.82 23.76 1.33
CA THR A 331 -7.72 22.96 0.50
C THR A 331 -7.39 23.09 -0.99
N TRP A 332 -7.03 24.27 -1.47
CA TRP A 332 -6.61 24.47 -2.87
C TRP A 332 -5.24 23.84 -3.15
N ARG A 333 -4.24 24.11 -2.32
CA ARG A 333 -2.89 23.53 -2.39
C ARG A 333 -2.92 22.01 -2.37
N ARG A 334 -3.67 21.39 -1.45
CA ARG A 334 -3.80 19.92 -1.36
C ARG A 334 -4.66 19.32 -2.48
N ASN A 335 -5.33 20.14 -3.28
CA ASN A 335 -5.93 19.73 -4.55
C ASN A 335 -5.01 20.04 -5.75
N ARG A 336 -3.75 20.44 -5.51
CA ARG A 336 -2.73 20.80 -6.49
C ARG A 336 -3.06 22.05 -7.32
N LEU A 337 -3.86 22.98 -6.78
CA LEU A 337 -4.05 24.31 -7.36
C LEU A 337 -2.90 25.24 -6.88
N LEU A 338 -1.67 24.86 -7.24
CA LEU A 338 -0.44 25.47 -6.78
C LEU A 338 0.43 25.83 -7.99
N TYR A 339 0.83 27.09 -8.10
CA TYR A 339 1.79 27.56 -9.07
C TYR A 339 3.19 27.47 -8.51
N VAL A 340 4.05 26.75 -9.20
CA VAL A 340 5.46 26.57 -8.84
C VAL A 340 6.31 27.42 -9.76
N MET A 341 7.02 28.40 -9.19
CA MET A 341 7.85 29.33 -9.94
C MET A 341 9.03 28.60 -10.58
N GLY A 342 9.32 28.95 -11.84
CA GLY A 342 10.37 28.34 -12.66
C GLY A 342 10.05 26.94 -13.22
N ASP A 343 9.09 26.21 -12.64
CA ASP A 343 8.66 24.90 -13.11
C ASP A 343 7.15 24.71 -12.88
N PRO A 344 6.28 25.05 -13.86
CA PRO A 344 4.81 25.07 -13.70
C PRO A 344 4.19 23.65 -13.66
N VAL A 345 4.68 22.80 -12.77
CA VAL A 345 4.38 21.36 -12.69
C VAL A 345 2.89 21.05 -12.49
N TYR A 346 2.12 21.93 -11.85
CA TYR A 346 0.66 21.75 -11.70
C TYR A 346 -0.17 22.66 -12.61
N SER A 347 0.47 23.44 -13.49
CA SER A 347 -0.20 24.36 -14.41
C SER A 347 -0.20 23.85 -15.85
N ARG A 348 0.30 22.64 -16.10
CA ARG A 348 0.31 22.01 -17.43
C ARG A 348 -0.03 20.53 -17.39
N TYR A 349 -0.45 20.00 -18.54
CA TYR A 349 -0.35 18.58 -18.79
C TYR A 349 1.09 18.21 -19.08
N HIS A 350 1.50 17.03 -18.61
CA HIS A 350 2.83 16.50 -18.84
C HIS A 350 2.83 15.57 -20.05
N ALA A 351 3.91 15.61 -20.82
CA ALA A 351 4.11 14.75 -21.96
C ALA A 351 4.41 13.30 -21.50
N LYS A 352 3.95 12.30 -22.24
CA LYS A 352 4.09 10.88 -21.84
C LYS A 352 5.55 10.40 -21.86
N ASP A 353 6.39 11.10 -22.61
CA ASP A 353 7.82 10.90 -22.77
C ASP A 353 8.68 11.71 -21.79
N ASP A 354 8.06 12.46 -20.86
CA ASP A 354 8.82 13.12 -19.79
C ASP A 354 9.60 12.07 -18.98
N PRO A 355 10.93 12.20 -18.84
CA PRO A 355 11.77 11.19 -18.20
C PRO A 355 11.42 11.00 -16.72
N TYR A 356 10.94 12.03 -16.01
CA TYR A 356 10.50 11.90 -14.62
C TYR A 356 9.15 11.18 -14.50
N LEU A 357 8.30 11.27 -15.53
CA LEU A 357 7.06 10.48 -15.60
C LEU A 357 7.35 9.01 -15.89
N GLN A 358 8.22 8.73 -16.88
CA GLN A 358 8.56 7.37 -17.29
C GLN A 358 9.23 6.57 -16.16
N THR A 359 10.09 7.24 -15.39
CA THR A 359 10.76 6.67 -14.21
C THR A 359 9.88 6.64 -12.95
N GLY A 360 8.68 7.22 -12.99
CA GLY A 360 7.74 7.22 -11.86
C GLY A 360 8.07 8.24 -10.74
N LEU A 361 9.13 9.03 -10.90
CA LEU A 361 9.51 10.10 -9.95
C LEU A 361 8.46 11.23 -9.88
N LEU A 362 7.75 11.47 -10.98
CA LEU A 362 6.64 12.42 -11.07
C LEU A 362 5.30 11.68 -11.30
N PRO A 363 4.48 11.41 -10.27
CA PRO A 363 3.25 10.62 -10.42
C PRO A 363 2.07 11.45 -10.93
N LEU A 364 2.23 12.12 -12.08
CA LEU A 364 1.24 13.03 -12.68
C LEU A 364 0.78 12.61 -14.09
N ARG A 365 0.91 11.33 -14.46
CA ARG A 365 0.58 10.83 -15.81
C ARG A 365 -0.83 11.18 -16.27
N ASP A 366 -1.80 11.02 -15.37
CA ASP A 366 -3.23 11.31 -15.62
C ASP A 366 -3.68 12.59 -14.92
N PHE A 367 -2.74 13.52 -14.66
CA PHE A 367 -3.02 14.78 -13.98
C PHE A 367 -3.72 15.77 -14.92
N ARG A 368 -4.66 16.52 -14.34
CA ARG A 368 -5.40 17.58 -15.01
C ARG A 368 -5.10 18.91 -14.32
N PRO A 369 -4.51 19.90 -15.01
CA PRO A 369 -4.25 21.21 -14.42
C PRO A 369 -5.56 21.96 -14.18
N GLU A 370 -5.70 22.60 -13.02
CA GLU A 370 -6.88 23.39 -12.65
C GLU A 370 -6.46 24.66 -11.90
N GLY A 371 -7.32 25.69 -11.91
CA GLY A 371 -7.14 26.91 -11.13
C GLY A 371 -8.44 27.41 -10.52
N VAL A 372 -8.38 28.59 -9.90
CA VAL A 372 -9.51 29.29 -9.28
C VAL A 372 -9.83 30.56 -10.07
N LEU A 373 -11.11 30.89 -10.18
CA LEU A 373 -11.61 32.17 -10.65
C LEU A 373 -12.57 32.75 -9.62
N PHE A 374 -12.74 34.07 -9.58
CA PHE A 374 -13.77 34.69 -8.75
C PHE A 374 -15.16 34.17 -9.13
N ASN A 375 -15.51 34.33 -10.42
CA ASN A 375 -16.68 33.75 -11.06
C ASN A 375 -16.19 32.80 -12.16
N ALA A 376 -16.43 31.49 -11.99
CA ALA A 376 -16.19 30.55 -13.06
C ALA A 376 -17.45 30.44 -13.93
N ASP A 377 -17.30 30.67 -15.23
CA ASP A 377 -18.36 30.36 -16.19
C ASP A 377 -18.52 28.83 -16.29
N ALA A 378 -19.74 28.35 -16.49
CA ALA A 378 -20.07 26.94 -16.67
C ALA A 378 -19.34 26.31 -17.87
N SER A 379 -18.85 27.14 -18.80
CA SER A 379 -18.05 26.73 -19.95
C SER A 379 -16.59 26.40 -19.62
N ASN A 380 -16.03 26.95 -18.54
CA ASN A 380 -14.61 26.76 -18.20
C ASN A 380 -14.39 25.54 -17.31
N ASN A 381 -14.17 24.39 -17.94
CA ASN A 381 -13.95 23.13 -17.24
C ASN A 381 -12.65 23.07 -16.40
N TYR A 382 -11.73 24.03 -16.54
CA TYR A 382 -10.42 24.04 -15.86
C TYR A 382 -10.35 25.01 -14.67
N ALA A 383 -11.44 25.73 -14.39
CA ALA A 383 -11.50 26.69 -13.30
C ALA A 383 -12.59 26.32 -12.29
N ARG A 384 -12.28 26.50 -11.00
CA ARG A 384 -13.25 26.45 -9.91
C ARG A 384 -13.64 27.87 -9.54
N GLY A 385 -14.94 28.14 -9.46
CA GLY A 385 -15.45 29.44 -9.02
C GLY A 385 -15.37 29.58 -7.50
N LEU A 386 -14.87 30.73 -7.03
CA LEU A 386 -15.02 31.16 -5.65
C LEU A 386 -16.51 31.37 -5.33
N ILE A 387 -17.24 31.93 -6.29
CA ILE A 387 -18.69 32.14 -6.29
C ILE A 387 -19.29 31.36 -7.47
N THR A 388 -20.51 30.83 -7.28
CA THR A 388 -21.30 30.27 -8.39
C THR A 388 -22.65 30.97 -8.46
N ALA A 389 -23.19 31.08 -9.69
CA ALA A 389 -24.53 31.62 -9.94
C ALA A 389 -25.65 30.61 -9.63
N ARG A 390 -25.35 29.30 -9.55
CA ARG A 390 -26.31 28.23 -9.27
C ARG A 390 -25.81 27.35 -8.12
N GLY A 391 -26.51 27.41 -6.98
CA GLY A 391 -26.14 26.70 -5.75
C GLY A 391 -25.13 27.50 -4.93
N ALA A 392 -24.28 26.79 -4.16
CA ALA A 392 -23.21 27.40 -3.38
C ALA A 392 -21.89 26.70 -3.70
N SER A 393 -20.84 27.49 -3.94
CA SER A 393 -19.48 26.97 -4.05
C SER A 393 -19.04 26.37 -2.71
N ALA A 394 -17.95 25.59 -2.73
CA ALA A 394 -17.36 25.08 -1.49
C ALA A 394 -16.93 26.21 -0.55
N VAL A 395 -16.44 27.34 -1.08
CA VAL A 395 -16.04 28.50 -0.28
C VAL A 395 -17.27 29.23 0.26
N GLN A 396 -18.29 29.47 -0.56
CA GLN A 396 -19.54 30.10 -0.10
C GLN A 396 -20.20 29.31 1.03
N ALA A 397 -20.19 27.97 0.95
CA ALA A 397 -20.70 27.12 2.02
C ALA A 397 -19.88 27.24 3.32
N LEU A 398 -18.55 27.41 3.22
CA LEU A 398 -17.70 27.64 4.39
C LEU A 398 -17.93 29.02 5.01
N LEU A 399 -18.00 30.08 4.19
CA LEU A 399 -18.26 31.45 4.68
C LEU A 399 -19.57 31.52 5.48
N LYS A 400 -20.65 30.94 4.94
CA LYS A 400 -21.93 30.83 5.68
C LYS A 400 -21.79 30.04 6.98
N LYS A 401 -21.00 28.96 6.97
CA LYS A 401 -20.78 28.12 8.15
C LYS A 401 -19.99 28.83 9.25
N TRP A 402 -19.07 29.72 8.86
CA TRP A 402 -18.18 30.43 9.77
C TRP A 402 -18.79 31.71 10.34
N ALA A 403 -19.69 32.37 9.60
CA ALA A 403 -20.28 33.62 10.03
C ALA A 403 -21.08 33.51 11.34
N ALA A 404 -20.96 34.51 12.20
CA ALA A 404 -21.74 34.68 13.43
C ALA A 404 -23.24 34.60 13.16
N ASP A 405 -23.71 35.32 12.15
CA ASP A 405 -25.09 35.33 11.64
C ASP A 405 -25.13 34.87 10.16
N PRO A 406 -25.36 33.57 9.90
CA PRO A 406 -25.41 33.03 8.54
C PRO A 406 -26.58 33.51 7.67
N GLU A 407 -27.67 33.99 8.28
CA GLU A 407 -28.90 34.36 7.56
C GLU A 407 -28.77 35.76 6.92
N HIS A 408 -28.09 36.67 7.62
CA HIS A 408 -27.88 38.06 7.16
C HIS A 408 -26.51 38.29 6.51
N LEU A 409 -25.66 37.26 6.41
CA LEU A 409 -24.33 37.38 5.79
C LEU A 409 -24.41 37.73 4.30
N ASP A 410 -23.78 38.85 3.92
CA ASP A 410 -23.44 39.11 2.52
C ASP A 410 -22.21 38.27 2.10
N VAL A 411 -22.51 37.06 1.62
CA VAL A 411 -21.50 36.09 1.15
C VAL A 411 -20.69 36.66 -0.01
N THR A 412 -21.30 37.48 -0.87
CA THR A 412 -20.64 38.03 -2.05
C THR A 412 -19.64 39.11 -1.64
N ALA A 413 -20.00 39.98 -0.70
CA ALA A 413 -19.08 40.95 -0.11
C ALA A 413 -17.91 40.24 0.58
N ALA A 414 -18.17 39.26 1.45
CA ALA A 414 -17.12 38.48 2.11
C ALA A 414 -16.18 37.80 1.12
N ALA A 415 -16.73 37.19 0.06
CA ALA A 415 -15.96 36.56 -1.00
C ALA A 415 -15.15 37.57 -1.83
N THR A 416 -15.66 38.78 -2.04
CA THR A 416 -14.95 39.86 -2.74
C THR A 416 -13.75 40.33 -1.92
N ILE A 417 -13.93 40.60 -0.63
CA ILE A 417 -12.84 40.99 0.28
C ILE A 417 -11.75 39.91 0.29
N LEU A 418 -12.16 38.64 0.43
CA LEU A 418 -11.23 37.50 0.36
C LEU A 418 -10.46 37.47 -0.96
N TRP A 419 -11.14 37.68 -2.09
CA TRP A 419 -10.51 37.67 -3.40
C TRP A 419 -9.49 38.79 -3.56
N GLU A 420 -9.81 40.01 -3.12
CA GLU A 420 -8.92 41.16 -3.19
C GLU A 420 -7.70 41.00 -2.28
N LEU A 421 -7.91 40.51 -1.05
CA LEU A 421 -6.83 40.13 -0.14
C LEU A 421 -5.85 39.16 -0.79
N LEU A 422 -6.35 38.09 -1.42
CA LEU A 422 -5.52 37.02 -1.98
C LEU A 422 -4.82 37.40 -3.28
N THR A 423 -5.45 38.24 -4.13
CA THR A 423 -4.95 38.55 -5.48
C THR A 423 -4.20 39.88 -5.56
N LYS A 424 -4.69 40.94 -4.92
CA LYS A 424 -4.13 42.30 -5.02
C LYS A 424 -3.14 42.59 -3.90
N GLU A 425 -3.53 42.32 -2.66
CA GLU A 425 -2.75 42.74 -1.48
C GLU A 425 -1.61 41.78 -1.15
N THR A 426 -1.93 40.50 -0.92
CA THR A 426 -0.94 39.50 -0.49
C THR A 426 -0.23 38.83 -1.66
N LYS A 427 -0.87 38.79 -2.83
CA LYS A 427 -0.43 38.06 -4.02
C LYS A 427 -0.17 36.58 -3.73
N ILE A 428 -0.88 36.01 -2.75
CA ILE A 428 -0.86 34.57 -2.45
C ILE A 428 -1.46 33.80 -3.62
N LEU A 429 -2.50 34.34 -4.26
CA LEU A 429 -2.91 33.88 -5.57
C LEU A 429 -2.11 34.61 -6.64
N THR A 430 -1.62 33.85 -7.61
CA THR A 430 -0.95 34.40 -8.80
C THR A 430 -1.69 33.97 -10.05
N LYS A 431 -1.79 34.90 -11.01
CA LYS A 431 -2.44 34.71 -12.29
C LYS A 431 -1.56 33.82 -13.18
N VAL A 432 -2.14 32.78 -13.75
CA VAL A 432 -1.42 31.75 -14.53
C VAL A 432 -2.23 31.33 -15.76
N THR A 433 -1.51 30.98 -16.82
CA THR A 433 -2.10 30.39 -18.03
C THR A 433 -1.89 28.87 -17.99
N LEU A 434 -2.98 28.10 -17.96
CA LEU A 434 -2.90 26.64 -17.97
C LEU A 434 -2.55 26.12 -19.36
N ARG A 435 -1.69 25.09 -19.45
CA ARG A 435 -1.14 24.62 -20.72
C ARG A 435 -1.43 23.14 -21.01
N SER A 436 -1.67 22.86 -22.29
CA SER A 436 -1.77 21.51 -22.85
C SER A 436 -0.40 20.82 -22.91
N GLN A 437 -0.38 19.54 -23.30
CA GLN A 437 0.87 18.81 -23.56
C GLN A 437 1.71 19.44 -24.68
N LEU A 438 1.08 20.22 -25.58
CA LEU A 438 1.74 20.95 -26.67
C LEU A 438 2.04 22.40 -26.28
N GLU A 439 2.06 22.72 -24.98
CA GLU A 439 2.31 24.05 -24.41
C GLU A 439 1.31 25.15 -24.85
N LYS A 440 0.22 24.78 -25.54
CA LYS A 440 -0.88 25.67 -25.93
C LYS A 440 -1.76 26.01 -24.72
N PRO A 441 -2.24 27.26 -24.57
CA PRO A 441 -3.22 27.64 -23.56
C PRO A 441 -4.51 26.81 -23.62
N LEU A 442 -5.01 26.34 -22.47
CA LEU A 442 -6.21 25.48 -22.38
C LEU A 442 -7.50 26.27 -22.14
N ALA A 443 -7.43 27.21 -21.21
CA ALA A 443 -8.51 28.12 -20.83
C ALA A 443 -7.85 29.48 -20.57
N GLY A 444 -8.65 30.55 -20.64
CA GLY A 444 -8.19 31.88 -20.24
C GLY A 444 -7.54 31.86 -18.84
N ASP A 445 -6.82 32.93 -18.52
CA ASP A 445 -6.01 32.95 -17.30
C ASP A 445 -6.83 32.63 -16.03
N VAL A 446 -6.26 31.77 -15.20
CA VAL A 446 -6.81 31.36 -13.90
C VAL A 446 -5.87 31.80 -12.78
N TRP A 447 -6.26 31.59 -11.53
CA TRP A 447 -5.41 31.85 -10.37
C TRP A 447 -5.02 30.55 -9.66
N GLN A 448 -3.77 30.44 -9.25
CA GLN A 448 -3.26 29.34 -8.44
C GLN A 448 -2.51 29.90 -7.22
N VAL A 449 -2.41 29.12 -6.15
CA VAL A 449 -1.65 29.51 -4.95
C VAL A 449 -0.17 29.58 -5.32
N ASN A 450 0.52 30.67 -5.01
CA ASN A 450 1.93 30.84 -5.31
C ASN A 450 2.80 30.08 -4.30
N SER A 451 3.58 29.11 -4.79
CA SER A 451 4.54 28.32 -3.98
C SER A 451 5.53 29.15 -3.17
N GLU A 452 5.95 30.34 -3.64
CA GLU A 452 6.89 31.21 -2.92
C GLU A 452 6.28 31.83 -1.65
N LYS A 453 4.96 31.76 -1.51
CA LYS A 453 4.23 32.24 -0.33
C LYS A 453 4.02 31.16 0.71
N LEU A 454 4.45 29.92 0.44
CA LEU A 454 4.35 28.81 1.39
C LEU A 454 5.64 28.72 2.20
N VAL A 455 5.49 28.75 3.51
CA VAL A 455 6.54 28.32 4.44
C VAL A 455 5.99 27.17 5.28
N VAL A 456 6.87 26.28 5.72
CA VAL A 456 6.53 25.09 6.49
C VAL A 456 7.16 25.23 7.85
N GLU A 457 6.39 24.97 8.89
CA GLU A 457 6.87 24.94 10.26
C GLU A 457 6.55 23.61 10.91
N ARG A 458 7.29 23.31 11.98
CA ARG A 458 7.02 22.16 12.82
C ARG A 458 5.67 22.35 13.50
N SER A 459 4.87 21.29 13.53
CA SER A 459 3.62 21.25 14.29
C SER A 459 3.63 20.09 15.27
N GLN A 460 2.79 20.17 16.30
CA GLN A 460 2.49 19.10 17.25
C GLN A 460 0.98 19.03 17.51
N SER A 461 0.18 19.53 16.59
CA SER A 461 -1.27 19.58 16.73
C SER A 461 -1.93 19.27 15.41
N LEU A 462 -3.04 18.55 15.48
CA LEU A 462 -3.95 18.33 14.37
C LEU A 462 -5.38 18.52 14.86
N HIS A 463 -6.29 18.81 13.93
CA HIS A 463 -7.68 19.04 14.25
C HIS A 463 -8.55 17.99 13.58
N ARG A 464 -9.26 17.20 14.39
CA ARG A 464 -10.11 16.11 13.91
C ARG A 464 -11.58 16.47 14.07
N CYS A 465 -12.34 16.31 13.00
CA CYS A 465 -13.79 16.46 13.06
C CYS A 465 -14.45 15.32 13.87
N THR A 466 -15.23 15.66 14.89
CA THR A 466 -15.97 14.72 15.75
C THR A 466 -16.95 13.86 14.95
N THR A 467 -17.55 14.40 13.90
CA THR A 467 -18.55 13.69 13.08
C THR A 467 -17.94 12.89 11.92
N CYS A 468 -17.12 13.54 11.08
CA CYS A 468 -16.62 12.91 9.85
C CYS A 468 -15.16 12.44 9.93
N GLN A 469 -14.48 12.66 11.06
CA GLN A 469 -13.11 12.20 11.33
C GLN A 469 -12.06 12.73 10.33
N ARG A 470 -12.43 13.79 9.59
CA ARG A 470 -11.50 14.50 8.71
C ARG A 470 -10.47 15.23 9.57
N ILE A 471 -9.20 15.05 9.22
CA ILE A 471 -8.06 15.72 9.84
C ILE A 471 -7.69 16.94 9.00
N VAL A 472 -7.47 18.06 9.67
CA VAL A 472 -6.92 19.31 9.11
C VAL A 472 -5.82 19.82 10.03
N ALA A 473 -4.87 20.57 9.49
CA ALA A 473 -3.68 21.01 10.24
C ALA A 473 -3.93 22.18 11.20
N ARG A 474 -5.10 22.85 11.09
CA ARG A 474 -5.44 24.08 11.80
C ARG A 474 -6.94 24.14 12.11
N PRO A 475 -7.40 24.96 13.07
CA PRO A 475 -8.83 25.10 13.33
C PRO A 475 -9.51 25.88 12.21
N ALA A 476 -10.79 25.65 12.02
CA ALA A 476 -11.65 26.56 11.27
C ALA A 476 -12.34 27.53 12.26
N PRO A 477 -12.81 28.71 11.82
CA PRO A 477 -13.70 29.54 12.63
C PRO A 477 -14.86 28.70 13.21
N LYS A 478 -15.20 28.96 14.48
CA LYS A 478 -16.19 28.16 15.24
C LYS A 478 -15.87 26.65 15.34
N ASN A 479 -14.63 26.25 15.10
CA ASN A 479 -14.20 24.86 14.97
C ASN A 479 -15.02 24.08 13.93
N ALA A 480 -15.55 24.75 12.91
CA ALA A 480 -16.45 24.14 11.94
C ALA A 480 -15.73 23.17 10.97
N CYS A 481 -16.24 21.94 10.82
CA CYS A 481 -15.67 21.01 9.84
C CYS A 481 -15.73 21.54 8.39
N THR A 482 -14.65 21.35 7.62
CA THR A 482 -14.52 21.82 6.22
C THR A 482 -15.11 20.89 5.16
N ARG A 483 -15.60 19.71 5.55
CA ARG A 483 -16.21 18.78 4.61
C ARG A 483 -17.59 19.28 4.21
N TYR A 484 -17.83 19.35 2.91
CA TYR A 484 -19.14 19.68 2.35
C TYR A 484 -20.24 18.82 3.01
N ASN A 485 -21.34 19.46 3.43
CA ASN A 485 -22.47 18.87 4.15
C ASN A 485 -22.16 18.20 5.50
N CYS A 486 -20.96 18.41 6.07
CA CYS A 486 -20.67 17.97 7.43
C CYS A 486 -20.98 19.08 8.43
N HIS A 487 -21.80 18.78 9.44
CA HIS A 487 -22.20 19.71 10.50
C HIS A 487 -21.37 19.53 11.78
N GLY A 488 -20.34 18.68 11.74
CA GLY A 488 -19.47 18.44 12.89
C GLY A 488 -18.53 19.60 13.20
N THR A 489 -18.01 19.57 14.42
CA THR A 489 -16.96 20.44 14.93
C THR A 489 -15.62 19.70 14.98
N THR A 490 -14.52 20.43 15.01
CA THR A 490 -13.17 19.90 15.13
C THR A 490 -12.66 20.03 16.55
N VAL A 491 -12.03 18.97 17.05
CA VAL A 491 -11.28 18.96 18.31
C VAL A 491 -9.79 18.93 18.02
N VAL A 492 -9.01 19.56 18.90
CA VAL A 492 -7.54 19.52 18.83
C VAL A 492 -7.08 18.16 19.35
N GLU A 493 -6.13 17.56 18.66
CA GLU A 493 -5.46 16.33 19.04
C GLU A 493 -3.95 16.51 18.86
N GLU A 494 -3.17 15.81 19.68
CA GLU A 494 -1.75 15.66 19.46
C GLU A 494 -1.49 14.50 18.47
N PRO A 495 -0.35 14.50 17.76
CA PRO A 495 0.09 13.37 16.96
C PRO A 495 0.09 12.07 17.78
N ASP A 496 -0.72 11.11 17.34
CA ASP A 496 -0.90 9.82 18.00
C ASP A 496 0.43 9.04 18.01
N GLN A 497 1.03 8.87 19.19
CA GLN A 497 2.30 8.15 19.34
C GLN A 497 2.14 6.62 19.19
N GLU A 498 0.91 6.11 19.18
CA GLU A 498 0.63 4.71 18.84
C GLU A 498 0.51 4.49 17.32
N ASP A 499 0.32 5.55 16.53
CA ASP A 499 0.39 5.46 15.07
C ASP A 499 1.84 5.16 14.65
N TYR A 500 2.03 4.03 13.98
CA TYR A 500 3.35 3.57 13.53
C TYR A 500 4.10 4.62 12.72
N ASP A 501 3.42 5.34 11.83
CA ASP A 501 4.07 6.33 10.98
C ASP A 501 4.55 7.53 11.80
N VAL A 502 3.76 7.99 12.78
CA VAL A 502 4.13 9.08 13.70
C VAL A 502 5.28 8.64 14.61
N TRP A 503 5.13 7.47 15.24
CA TRP A 503 6.13 6.87 16.12
C TRP A 503 7.50 6.74 15.46
N LEU A 504 7.52 6.38 14.18
CA LEU A 504 8.73 6.20 13.39
C LEU A 504 9.46 7.52 13.10
N MET A 505 8.75 8.65 13.04
CA MET A 505 9.35 9.96 12.75
C MET A 505 10.20 10.49 13.92
N GLY A 506 9.94 10.04 15.14
CA GLY A 506 10.66 10.48 16.35
C GLY A 506 11.93 9.70 16.69
N ARG A 507 12.38 8.76 15.84
CA ARG A 507 13.47 7.82 16.16
C ARG A 507 14.54 7.77 15.08
N PRO A 508 15.80 7.41 15.40
CA PRO A 508 16.79 7.09 14.38
C PRO A 508 16.24 6.04 13.42
N PHE A 509 16.23 6.37 12.14
CA PHE A 509 15.67 5.51 11.12
C PHE A 509 16.78 4.92 10.25
N VAL A 510 16.81 3.60 10.12
CA VAL A 510 17.60 2.89 9.10
C VAL A 510 16.65 2.25 8.12
N MET A 511 16.75 2.66 6.86
CA MET A 511 15.89 2.13 5.81
C MET A 511 16.13 0.63 5.63
N VAL A 512 15.05 -0.15 5.51
CA VAL A 512 15.15 -1.48 4.92
C VAL A 512 15.47 -1.34 3.43
N SER A 513 16.62 -1.85 3.04
CA SER A 513 17.09 -1.98 1.66
C SER A 513 16.97 -3.44 1.27
N ALA A 514 15.84 -3.77 0.65
CA ALA A 514 15.46 -5.13 0.29
C ALA A 514 15.85 -5.46 -1.15
N GLU A 515 16.52 -6.59 -1.33
CA GLU A 515 16.85 -7.14 -2.65
C GLU A 515 16.28 -8.54 -2.81
N GLU A 516 15.90 -8.88 -4.05
CA GLU A 516 15.41 -10.22 -4.38
C GLU A 516 16.58 -11.22 -4.42
N HIS A 517 16.40 -12.36 -3.77
CA HIS A 517 17.33 -13.49 -3.88
C HIS A 517 16.61 -14.79 -4.28
N THR A 518 16.35 -14.95 -5.58
CA THR A 518 15.73 -16.16 -6.15
C THR A 518 16.56 -16.74 -7.27
N ALA A 519 16.23 -17.96 -7.72
CA ALA A 519 16.91 -18.59 -8.84
C ALA A 519 16.61 -17.92 -10.20
N GLN A 520 15.70 -16.95 -10.26
CA GLN A 520 15.42 -16.18 -11.48
C GLN A 520 16.35 -14.97 -11.63
N VAL A 521 16.92 -14.48 -10.53
CA VAL A 521 17.90 -13.40 -10.58
C VAL A 521 19.21 -13.93 -11.21
N PRO A 522 19.77 -13.25 -12.23
CA PRO A 522 21.01 -13.67 -12.87
C PRO A 522 22.15 -13.89 -11.86
N GLY A 523 23.01 -14.87 -12.12
CA GLY A 523 24.08 -15.26 -11.20
C GLY A 523 25.02 -14.10 -10.81
N GLU A 524 25.39 -13.27 -11.78
CA GLU A 524 26.23 -12.08 -11.55
C GLU A 524 25.55 -11.07 -10.60
N VAL A 525 24.26 -10.81 -10.82
CA VAL A 525 23.46 -9.90 -9.96
C VAL A 525 23.32 -10.48 -8.56
N ARG A 526 23.03 -11.78 -8.43
CA ARG A 526 22.97 -12.46 -7.13
C ARG A 526 24.29 -12.37 -6.37
N ASN A 527 25.42 -12.65 -7.03
CA ASN A 527 26.74 -12.56 -6.39
C ASN A 527 27.03 -11.14 -5.92
N ARG A 528 26.68 -10.12 -6.72
CA ARG A 528 26.79 -8.70 -6.33
C ARG A 528 25.93 -8.39 -5.10
N VAL A 529 24.67 -8.81 -5.09
CA VAL A 529 23.74 -8.60 -3.96
C VAL A 529 24.20 -9.35 -2.71
N GLU A 530 24.67 -10.60 -2.84
CA GLU A 530 25.22 -11.37 -1.72
C GLU A 530 26.48 -10.71 -1.14
N ASN A 531 27.37 -10.21 -1.99
CA ASN A 531 28.59 -9.52 -1.55
C ASN A 531 28.28 -8.18 -0.88
N ASP A 532 27.35 -7.40 -1.45
CA ASP A 532 26.87 -6.15 -0.84
C ASP A 532 26.22 -6.44 0.51
N PHE A 533 25.34 -7.44 0.59
CA PHE A 533 24.72 -7.85 1.86
C PHE A 533 25.74 -8.33 2.90
N LYS A 534 26.83 -9.00 2.49
CA LYS A 534 27.91 -9.45 3.41
C LYS A 534 28.77 -8.29 3.91
N SER A 535 28.95 -7.25 3.11
CA SER A 535 29.73 -6.07 3.49
C SER A 535 29.19 -5.40 4.75
N ALA A 536 30.07 -4.84 5.58
CA ALA A 536 29.67 -4.06 6.76
C ALA A 536 29.04 -2.71 6.36
N ASN A 537 29.54 -2.13 5.27
CA ASN A 537 29.04 -0.87 4.69
C ASN A 537 28.19 -1.12 3.43
N GLY A 538 27.66 -2.33 3.30
CA GLY A 538 26.78 -2.71 2.20
C GLY A 538 25.46 -1.95 2.27
N ARG A 539 24.87 -1.69 1.11
CA ARG A 539 23.57 -0.99 1.03
C ARG A 539 22.43 -1.96 1.31
N THR A 540 22.56 -3.19 0.86
CA THR A 540 21.56 -4.25 1.01
C THR A 540 21.61 -4.76 2.43
N ASN A 541 20.50 -4.62 3.15
CA ASN A 541 20.39 -5.05 4.54
C ASN A 541 19.23 -6.03 4.76
N CYS A 542 18.46 -6.31 3.71
CA CYS A 542 17.39 -7.29 3.70
C CYS A 542 17.45 -8.12 2.40
N LEU A 543 17.49 -9.45 2.52
CA LEU A 543 17.33 -10.34 1.37
C LEU A 543 15.95 -10.99 1.41
N VAL A 544 15.16 -10.79 0.36
CA VAL A 544 13.89 -11.51 0.20
C VAL A 544 14.13 -12.75 -0.64
N ALA A 545 14.14 -13.91 0.00
CA ALA A 545 14.62 -15.14 -0.59
C ALA A 545 13.55 -16.23 -0.65
N THR A 546 13.78 -17.17 -1.56
CA THR A 546 13.04 -18.43 -1.66
C THR A 546 13.86 -19.55 -1.00
N PRO A 547 13.58 -20.85 -1.23
CA PRO A 547 14.45 -21.93 -0.74
C PRO A 547 15.90 -21.87 -1.26
N THR A 548 16.24 -20.93 -2.15
CA THR A 548 17.62 -20.66 -2.57
C THR A 548 18.58 -20.37 -1.41
N LEU A 549 18.08 -19.82 -0.31
CA LEU A 549 18.87 -19.58 0.91
C LEU A 549 18.55 -20.57 2.04
N GLU A 550 17.72 -21.58 1.78
CA GLU A 550 17.51 -22.70 2.73
C GLU A 550 18.70 -23.65 2.77
N LEU A 551 19.44 -23.80 1.67
CA LEU A 551 20.57 -24.72 1.53
C LEU A 551 21.93 -24.01 1.36
N GLY A 552 22.91 -24.47 2.15
CA GLY A 552 24.37 -24.37 1.92
C GLY A 552 25.08 -23.01 1.82
N VAL A 553 24.45 -21.91 1.40
CA VAL A 553 25.17 -20.66 1.14
C VAL A 553 25.59 -20.00 2.47
N ASN A 554 26.88 -19.69 2.61
CA ASN A 554 27.37 -18.91 3.73
C ASN A 554 27.15 -17.42 3.44
N ILE A 555 26.22 -16.80 4.17
CA ILE A 555 25.85 -15.38 4.02
C ILE A 555 26.36 -14.56 5.23
N GLY A 556 27.24 -15.15 6.06
CA GLY A 556 27.76 -14.53 7.27
C GLY A 556 26.86 -14.72 8.50
N ALA A 557 27.19 -14.01 9.58
CA ALA A 557 26.39 -13.99 10.80
C ALA A 557 25.13 -13.13 10.58
N LEU A 558 23.97 -13.75 10.80
CA LEU A 558 22.66 -13.12 10.74
C LEU A 558 22.03 -13.22 12.11
N ASP A 559 21.41 -12.16 12.58
CA ASP A 559 20.74 -12.15 13.88
C ASP A 559 19.22 -12.25 13.72
N MET A 560 18.70 -12.08 12.49
CA MET A 560 17.26 -11.97 12.25
C MET A 560 16.78 -12.71 11.00
N ALA A 561 15.66 -13.43 11.15
CA ALA A 561 14.93 -14.02 10.04
C ALA A 561 13.44 -13.71 10.14
N LEU A 562 12.82 -13.33 9.03
CA LEU A 562 11.39 -13.10 8.90
C LEU A 562 10.82 -14.08 7.90
N MET A 563 9.83 -14.87 8.30
CA MET A 563 9.09 -15.74 7.40
C MET A 563 7.82 -14.99 6.99
N ARG A 564 7.70 -14.64 5.70
CA ARG A 564 6.53 -13.97 5.12
C ARG A 564 5.24 -14.77 5.31
N ASN A 565 5.38 -16.08 5.44
CA ASN A 565 4.30 -17.01 5.69
C ASN A 565 4.81 -18.20 6.50
N VAL A 566 3.89 -19.00 7.04
CA VAL A 566 4.26 -20.26 7.70
C VAL A 566 4.93 -21.19 6.68
N PRO A 567 6.17 -21.68 6.93
CA PRO A 567 6.85 -22.61 6.03
C PRO A 567 6.05 -23.90 5.81
N PRO A 568 6.18 -24.57 4.65
CA PRO A 568 5.34 -25.73 4.30
C PRO A 568 5.49 -26.94 5.23
N ARG A 569 6.68 -27.13 5.82
CA ARG A 569 7.00 -28.25 6.72
C ARG A 569 7.95 -27.80 7.83
N ALA A 570 7.99 -28.58 8.91
CA ALA A 570 8.91 -28.38 10.04
C ALA A 570 10.38 -28.32 9.59
N ALA A 571 10.78 -29.17 8.64
CA ALA A 571 12.14 -29.16 8.09
C ALA A 571 12.51 -27.81 7.45
N ASN A 572 11.59 -27.21 6.67
CA ASN A 572 11.83 -25.90 6.07
C ASN A 572 11.91 -24.82 7.15
N TYR A 573 11.05 -24.87 8.17
CA TYR A 573 11.10 -23.92 9.28
C TYR A 573 12.46 -23.94 9.97
N TRP A 574 12.96 -25.13 10.34
CA TRP A 574 14.25 -25.27 11.03
C TRP A 574 15.44 -24.88 10.15
N GLN A 575 15.40 -25.20 8.85
CA GLN A 575 16.44 -24.77 7.90
C GLN A 575 16.48 -23.24 7.72
N ARG A 576 15.31 -22.58 7.64
CA ARG A 576 15.21 -21.12 7.50
C ARG A 576 15.58 -20.38 8.77
N SER A 577 15.04 -20.81 9.92
CA SER A 577 15.33 -20.20 11.22
C SER A 577 16.80 -20.37 11.61
N GLY A 578 17.41 -21.53 11.34
CA GLY A 578 18.83 -21.80 11.55
C GLY A 578 19.79 -20.98 10.68
N ARG A 579 19.27 -20.08 9.82
CA ARG A 579 20.09 -19.06 9.16
C ARG A 579 20.44 -17.90 10.07
N ALA A 580 19.60 -17.61 11.06
CA ALA A 580 19.90 -16.63 12.10
C ALA A 580 20.54 -17.32 13.32
N GLY A 581 21.37 -16.58 14.08
CA GLY A 581 21.99 -17.03 15.35
C GLY A 581 23.27 -17.85 15.19
N ARG A 582 24.20 -17.40 14.33
CA ARG A 582 25.54 -18.02 14.21
C ARG A 582 26.51 -17.41 15.22
N GLU A 583 27.50 -18.20 15.68
CA GLU A 583 28.63 -17.74 16.53
C GLU A 583 28.21 -17.12 17.89
N GLU A 584 27.46 -17.89 18.70
CA GLU A 584 27.00 -17.53 20.07
C GLU A 584 26.03 -16.33 20.17
N ARG A 585 25.46 -15.88 19.05
CA ARG A 585 24.51 -14.76 19.01
C ARG A 585 23.06 -15.22 19.12
N MET A 586 22.25 -14.44 19.82
CA MET A 586 20.81 -14.65 19.91
C MET A 586 20.13 -14.32 18.57
N ALA A 587 19.34 -15.26 18.06
CA ALA A 587 18.53 -15.06 16.87
C ALA A 587 17.11 -14.58 17.23
N VAL A 588 16.57 -13.66 16.43
CA VAL A 588 15.15 -13.32 16.43
C VAL A 588 14.51 -13.83 15.14
N VAL A 589 13.56 -14.75 15.28
CA VAL A 589 12.83 -15.34 14.15
C VAL A 589 11.35 -15.01 14.28
N VAL A 590 10.80 -14.33 13.28
CA VAL A 590 9.38 -13.95 13.23
C VAL A 590 8.70 -14.70 12.11
N THR A 591 7.55 -15.32 12.38
CA THR A 591 6.72 -15.97 11.36
C THR A 591 5.38 -15.26 11.22
N TYR A 592 5.17 -14.59 10.09
CA TYR A 592 3.89 -13.99 9.78
C TYR A 592 2.92 -15.08 9.31
N CYS A 593 1.73 -15.15 9.91
CA CYS A 593 0.70 -16.13 9.54
C CYS A 593 -0.37 -15.47 8.66
N ARG A 594 -0.48 -15.91 7.40
CA ARG A 594 -1.52 -15.41 6.49
C ARG A 594 -2.89 -15.98 6.87
N ARG A 595 -3.94 -15.48 6.22
CA ARG A 595 -5.31 -16.01 6.36
C ARG A 595 -5.55 -17.32 5.59
N SER A 596 -4.49 -18.05 5.19
CA SER A 596 -4.62 -19.35 4.53
C SER A 596 -4.99 -20.42 5.57
N ALA A 597 -5.63 -21.50 5.13
CA ALA A 597 -5.97 -22.62 6.02
C ALA A 597 -4.73 -23.22 6.70
N HIS A 598 -3.64 -23.37 5.94
CA HIS A 598 -2.36 -23.87 6.41
C HIS A 598 -1.75 -22.97 7.52
N ASP A 599 -1.61 -21.66 7.25
CA ASP A 599 -0.98 -20.75 8.20
C ASP A 599 -1.82 -20.61 9.48
N ARG A 600 -3.15 -20.63 9.34
CA ARG A 600 -4.09 -20.56 10.48
C ARG A 600 -4.00 -21.79 11.39
N TYR A 601 -3.89 -22.99 10.81
CA TYR A 601 -3.71 -24.22 11.58
C TYR A 601 -2.50 -24.12 12.54
N PHE A 602 -1.39 -23.57 12.06
CA PHE A 602 -0.18 -23.39 12.87
C PHE A 602 -0.21 -22.13 13.73
N PHE A 603 -0.97 -21.09 13.37
CA PHE A 603 -1.17 -19.92 14.23
C PHE A 603 -1.89 -20.31 15.54
N ASP A 604 -2.91 -21.16 15.45
CA ASP A 604 -3.66 -21.61 16.62
C ASP A 604 -2.83 -22.54 17.53
N ASN A 605 -1.91 -23.33 16.96
CA ASN A 605 -1.06 -24.27 17.68
C ASN A 605 0.37 -24.31 17.09
N PRO A 606 1.23 -23.33 17.41
CA PRO A 606 2.55 -23.20 16.78
C PRO A 606 3.50 -24.36 17.07
N LEU A 607 3.33 -25.04 18.22
CA LEU A 607 4.13 -26.21 18.59
C LEU A 607 3.99 -27.38 17.60
N ASN A 608 2.89 -27.47 16.85
CA ASN A 608 2.72 -28.50 15.82
C ASN A 608 3.70 -28.34 14.67
N LEU A 609 4.14 -27.10 14.37
CA LEU A 609 5.17 -26.84 13.37
C LEU A 609 6.56 -27.11 13.95
N LEU A 610 6.83 -26.57 15.15
CA LEU A 610 8.14 -26.62 15.79
C LEU A 610 8.53 -28.05 16.19
N GLY A 611 7.57 -28.82 16.71
CA GLY A 611 7.73 -30.22 17.10
C GLY A 611 7.41 -31.24 15.99
N GLY A 612 7.18 -30.78 14.75
CA GLY A 612 6.86 -31.68 13.64
C GLY A 612 8.02 -32.63 13.32
N THR A 613 7.71 -33.89 13.03
CA THR A 613 8.70 -34.91 12.69
C THR A 613 9.39 -34.61 11.36
N ILE A 614 10.73 -34.54 11.38
CA ILE A 614 11.55 -34.38 10.18
C ILE A 614 11.90 -35.78 9.67
N GLU A 615 11.21 -36.23 8.62
CA GLU A 615 11.48 -37.51 7.98
C GLU A 615 12.73 -37.44 7.09
N ALA A 616 13.48 -38.54 7.03
CA ALA A 616 14.59 -38.67 6.09
C ALA A 616 14.06 -38.71 4.65
N PRO A 617 14.75 -38.08 3.67
CA PRO A 617 14.33 -38.12 2.29
C PRO A 617 14.34 -39.56 1.76
N THR A 618 13.24 -39.99 1.15
CA THR A 618 13.13 -41.31 0.51
C THR A 618 13.52 -41.22 -0.97
N PHE A 619 14.42 -42.09 -1.42
CA PHE A 619 14.82 -42.16 -2.83
C PHE A 619 14.16 -43.34 -3.54
N ASN A 620 13.46 -43.09 -4.64
CA ASN A 620 12.95 -44.16 -5.49
C ASN A 620 14.01 -44.59 -6.51
N LEU A 621 14.88 -45.51 -6.10
CA LEU A 621 15.92 -46.09 -6.96
C LEU A 621 15.36 -47.06 -8.02
N ARG A 622 14.08 -47.42 -7.92
CA ARG A 622 13.40 -48.36 -8.83
C ARG A 622 12.59 -47.65 -9.91
N ASN A 623 12.67 -46.33 -10.02
CA ASN A 623 11.94 -45.59 -11.04
C ASN A 623 12.47 -45.97 -12.44
N PRO A 624 11.69 -46.70 -13.26
CA PRO A 624 12.18 -47.27 -14.52
C PRO A 624 12.59 -46.18 -15.51
N LEU A 625 11.95 -45.00 -15.47
CA LEU A 625 12.33 -43.86 -16.32
C LEU A 625 13.71 -43.32 -15.95
N MET A 626 13.99 -43.15 -14.65
CA MET A 626 15.28 -42.65 -14.17
C MET A 626 16.38 -43.67 -14.41
N VAL A 627 16.12 -44.95 -14.13
CA VAL A 627 17.05 -46.05 -14.41
C VAL A 627 17.38 -46.09 -15.90
N ALA A 628 16.37 -46.04 -16.78
CA ALA A 628 16.60 -46.00 -18.23
C ALA A 628 17.45 -44.80 -18.67
N LYS A 629 17.27 -43.62 -18.06
CA LYS A 629 18.12 -42.44 -18.33
C LYS A 629 19.57 -42.68 -17.91
N HIS A 630 19.81 -43.24 -16.71
CA HIS A 630 21.16 -43.58 -16.24
C HIS A 630 21.82 -44.63 -17.14
N VAL A 631 21.09 -45.68 -17.53
CA VAL A 631 21.59 -46.70 -18.47
C VAL A 631 21.95 -46.09 -19.83
N ARG A 632 21.09 -45.26 -20.42
CA ARG A 632 21.38 -44.56 -21.68
C ARG A 632 22.60 -43.65 -21.57
N SER A 633 22.75 -42.91 -20.46
CA SER A 633 23.91 -42.05 -20.20
C SER A 633 25.20 -42.86 -20.04
N ALA A 634 25.13 -44.02 -19.39
CA ALA A 634 26.28 -44.91 -19.22
C ALA A 634 26.70 -45.53 -20.56
N ILE A 635 25.74 -45.97 -21.39
CA ILE A 635 26.00 -46.42 -22.76
C ILE A 635 26.66 -45.31 -23.58
N LEU A 636 26.11 -44.09 -23.55
CA LEU A 636 26.69 -42.96 -24.30
C LEU A 636 28.11 -42.63 -23.82
N SER A 637 28.36 -42.68 -22.51
CA SER A 637 29.70 -42.46 -21.93
C SER A 637 30.70 -43.51 -22.40
N GLU A 638 30.29 -44.78 -22.45
CA GLU A 638 31.13 -45.87 -22.94
C GLU A 638 31.40 -45.76 -24.46
N LEU A 639 30.41 -45.34 -25.25
CA LEU A 639 30.62 -45.03 -26.67
C LEU A 639 31.58 -43.86 -26.86
N LEU A 640 31.47 -42.81 -26.04
CA LEU A 640 32.39 -41.67 -26.08
C LEU A 640 33.83 -42.09 -25.75
N LEU A 641 34.03 -42.94 -24.72
CA LEU A 641 35.35 -43.48 -24.40
C LEU A 641 35.92 -44.31 -25.55
N ARG A 642 35.12 -45.22 -26.13
CA ARG A 642 35.53 -46.05 -27.27
C ARG A 642 35.82 -45.24 -28.53
N SER A 643 35.13 -44.13 -28.74
CA SER A 643 35.42 -43.22 -29.84
C SER A 643 36.82 -42.60 -29.75
N GLY A 644 37.45 -42.60 -28.57
CA GLY A 644 38.82 -42.14 -28.36
C GLY A 644 39.90 -43.18 -28.63
N SER A 645 39.53 -44.46 -28.72
CA SER A 645 40.49 -45.56 -28.91
C SER A 645 41.05 -45.60 -30.35
N PRO A 646 42.35 -45.87 -30.54
CA PRO A 646 42.93 -46.03 -31.86
C PRO A 646 42.47 -47.33 -32.54
N GLY A 647 42.27 -47.29 -33.85
CA GLY A 647 41.93 -48.45 -34.68
C GLY A 647 40.50 -48.39 -35.27
N GLU A 648 40.22 -49.30 -36.21
CA GLU A 648 39.01 -49.32 -37.04
C GLU A 648 37.70 -49.32 -36.22
N SER A 649 37.68 -50.03 -35.09
CA SER A 649 36.53 -50.08 -34.19
C SER A 649 36.26 -48.73 -33.50
N GLY A 650 37.31 -48.01 -33.09
CA GLY A 650 37.19 -46.69 -32.47
C GLY A 650 36.74 -45.63 -33.48
N ASP A 651 37.27 -45.67 -34.71
CA ASP A 651 36.89 -44.76 -35.79
C ASP A 651 35.43 -44.97 -36.25
N LYS A 652 34.95 -46.21 -36.25
CA LYS A 652 33.54 -46.54 -36.50
C LYS A 652 32.63 -45.92 -35.43
N VAL A 653 32.95 -46.09 -34.15
CA VAL A 653 32.18 -45.50 -33.04
C VAL A 653 32.21 -43.96 -33.12
N ARG A 654 33.38 -43.38 -33.39
CA ARG A 654 33.57 -41.93 -33.54
C ARG A 654 32.69 -41.34 -34.63
N THR A 655 32.60 -42.02 -35.77
CA THR A 655 31.77 -41.59 -36.90
C THR A 655 30.30 -41.56 -36.52
N VAL A 656 29.78 -42.65 -35.95
CA VAL A 656 28.38 -42.77 -35.52
C VAL A 656 28.02 -41.75 -34.43
N VAL A 657 28.89 -41.54 -33.44
CA VAL A 657 28.66 -40.56 -32.37
C VAL A 657 28.66 -39.13 -32.91
N LYS A 658 29.58 -38.79 -33.82
CA LYS A 658 29.65 -37.44 -34.41
C LYS A 658 28.41 -37.12 -35.25
N GLU A 659 27.88 -38.11 -35.98
CA GLU A 659 26.69 -37.98 -36.80
C GLU A 659 25.41 -37.85 -35.97
N LEU A 660 25.26 -38.70 -34.94
CA LEU A 660 24.01 -38.85 -34.20
C LEU A 660 23.95 -38.14 -32.85
N PHE A 661 25.07 -37.58 -32.38
CA PHE A 661 25.13 -36.72 -31.18
C PHE A 661 26.00 -35.47 -31.43
N PRO A 662 25.63 -34.61 -32.40
CA PRO A 662 26.33 -33.37 -32.69
C PRO A 662 26.25 -32.38 -31.52
N ILE A 663 27.23 -31.48 -31.43
CA ILE A 663 27.34 -30.45 -30.38
C ILE A 663 26.21 -29.40 -30.51
N PHE A 664 25.67 -29.21 -31.72
CA PHE A 664 24.65 -28.20 -32.00
C PHE A 664 23.36 -28.80 -32.51
N ILE A 665 22.23 -28.30 -31.98
CA ILE A 665 20.88 -28.73 -32.39
C ILE A 665 20.58 -28.44 -33.87
N ARG A 666 21.26 -27.45 -34.46
CA ARG A 666 21.15 -27.08 -35.88
C ARG A 666 21.31 -28.30 -36.79
N THR A 667 22.23 -29.20 -36.47
CA THR A 667 22.53 -30.38 -37.29
C THR A 667 21.39 -31.41 -37.34
N TYR A 668 20.48 -31.40 -36.34
CA TYR A 668 19.27 -32.21 -36.38
C TYR A 668 18.11 -31.54 -37.12
N LEU A 669 18.05 -30.21 -37.08
CA LEU A 669 16.90 -29.46 -37.59
C LEU A 669 17.07 -29.03 -39.05
N LEU A 670 18.32 -28.74 -39.45
CA LEU A 670 18.64 -28.17 -40.75
C LEU A 670 19.53 -29.10 -41.59
N ASP A 671 19.36 -29.03 -42.91
CA ASP A 671 20.31 -29.60 -43.88
C ASP A 671 21.53 -28.68 -44.08
N GLU A 672 22.45 -29.08 -44.98
CA GLU A 672 23.67 -28.32 -45.28
C GLU A 672 23.39 -26.94 -45.89
N GLU A 673 22.18 -26.73 -46.42
CA GLU A 673 21.71 -25.51 -47.07
C GLU A 673 20.87 -24.61 -46.14
N ASN A 674 20.73 -24.98 -44.85
CA ASN A 674 19.91 -24.32 -43.83
C ASN A 674 18.39 -24.44 -43.99
N HIS A 675 17.89 -25.41 -44.74
CA HIS A 675 16.46 -25.69 -44.78
C HIS A 675 16.05 -26.71 -43.71
N TYR A 676 14.82 -26.61 -43.23
CA TYR A 676 14.27 -27.59 -42.30
C TYR A 676 14.21 -28.97 -42.95
N ARG A 677 14.81 -29.96 -42.28
CA ARG A 677 14.76 -31.35 -42.75
C ARG A 677 13.31 -31.85 -42.75
N GLN A 678 12.89 -32.42 -43.87
CA GLN A 678 11.56 -33.02 -44.03
C GLN A 678 11.47 -34.43 -43.41
N THR A 679 12.62 -35.07 -43.22
CA THR A 679 12.74 -36.40 -42.60
C THR A 679 13.70 -36.36 -41.41
N PRO A 680 13.39 -37.07 -40.30
CA PRO A 680 14.30 -37.18 -39.17
C PRO A 680 15.62 -37.85 -39.55
N THR A 681 16.70 -37.52 -38.84
CA THR A 681 17.99 -38.21 -38.97
C THR A 681 17.83 -39.71 -38.71
N ASP A 682 18.36 -40.53 -39.62
CA ASP A 682 18.30 -41.99 -39.48
C ASP A 682 19.12 -42.46 -38.27
N THR A 683 18.53 -43.33 -37.46
CA THR A 683 19.17 -43.89 -36.26
C THR A 683 19.68 -45.32 -36.46
N ALA A 684 19.48 -45.90 -37.65
CA ALA A 684 19.95 -47.24 -37.99
C ALA A 684 21.47 -47.45 -37.75
N PRO A 685 22.36 -46.48 -38.02
CA PRO A 685 23.79 -46.64 -37.71
C PRO A 685 24.05 -46.87 -36.21
N LEU A 686 23.36 -46.13 -35.33
CA LEU A 686 23.45 -46.33 -33.88
C LEU A 686 22.83 -47.65 -33.45
N ALA A 687 21.68 -48.04 -34.03
CA ALA A 687 21.04 -49.32 -33.70
C ALA A 687 21.94 -50.52 -34.05
N SER A 688 22.60 -50.45 -35.21
CA SER A 688 23.57 -51.47 -35.65
C SER A 688 24.77 -51.53 -34.70
N LEU A 689 25.36 -50.37 -34.38
CA LEU A 689 26.49 -50.28 -33.46
C LEU A 689 26.15 -50.79 -32.05
N LEU A 690 24.99 -50.44 -31.51
CA LEU A 690 24.54 -50.91 -30.20
C LEU A 690 24.28 -52.41 -30.18
N THR A 691 23.81 -52.98 -31.30
CA THR A 691 23.58 -54.43 -31.42
C THR A 691 24.91 -55.19 -31.42
N GLU A 692 25.90 -54.70 -32.17
CA GLU A 692 27.25 -55.25 -32.21
C GLU A 692 27.93 -55.20 -30.83
N LEU A 693 27.81 -54.07 -30.14
CA LEU A 693 28.46 -53.85 -28.84
C LEU A 693 27.64 -54.36 -27.64
N LYS A 694 26.46 -54.95 -27.87
CA LYS A 694 25.47 -55.25 -26.82
C LYS A 694 26.03 -56.02 -25.64
N ALA A 695 26.76 -57.12 -25.89
CA ALA A 695 27.31 -57.96 -24.83
C ALA A 695 28.34 -57.20 -23.99
N SER A 696 29.28 -56.53 -24.65
CA SER A 696 30.33 -55.75 -23.99
C SER A 696 29.77 -54.55 -23.21
N LEU A 697 28.75 -53.87 -23.74
CA LEU A 697 28.04 -52.79 -23.06
C LEU A 697 27.26 -53.33 -21.86
N ALA A 698 26.59 -54.47 -21.98
CA ALA A 698 25.86 -55.10 -20.89
C ALA A 698 26.79 -55.48 -19.73
N ASP A 699 27.94 -56.10 -20.01
CA ASP A 699 28.94 -56.43 -18.99
C ASP A 699 29.44 -55.18 -18.28
N ARG A 700 29.71 -54.10 -19.05
CA ARG A 700 30.16 -52.83 -18.47
C ARG A 700 29.09 -52.19 -17.59
N LEU A 701 27.82 -52.25 -17.99
CA LEU A 701 26.70 -51.74 -17.20
C LEU A 701 26.51 -52.56 -15.92
N VAL A 702 26.65 -53.88 -15.99
CA VAL A 702 26.60 -54.75 -14.79
C VAL A 702 27.71 -54.37 -13.83
N VAL A 703 28.94 -54.15 -14.30
CA VAL A 703 30.06 -53.70 -13.44
C VAL A 703 29.84 -52.30 -12.87
N LEU A 704 29.22 -51.39 -13.63
CA LEU A 704 29.02 -50.01 -13.21
C LEU A 704 27.86 -49.84 -12.21
N PHE A 705 26.89 -50.75 -12.22
CA PHE A 705 25.71 -50.73 -11.36
C PHE A 705 25.66 -51.86 -10.32
N ALA A 706 26.64 -52.77 -10.29
CA ALA A 706 26.90 -53.71 -9.19
C ALA A 706 27.55 -52.97 -8.00
#